data_AF-A0A4U5PLW0-F1
#
_entry.id   AF-A0A4U5PLW0-F1
#
_cell.length_a   1.000
_cell.length_b   1.000
_cell.length_c   1.000
_cell.angle_alpha   90.00
_cell.angle_beta   90.00
_cell.angle_gamma   90.00
#
_symmetry.space_group_name_H-M   'P 1'
#
loop_
_entity.id
_entity.type
_entity.pdbx_description
1 polymer ?
#
loop_
_entity_poly.entity_id
_entity_poly.type
_entity_poly.pdbx_seq_one_letter_code
_entity_poly.pdbx_strand_id
1 'polypeptide(L)'
;MARLILPCKSSCLAKTSLLGLISSAPLRATGRPSCFQSSVRNISKYRGFLSSEVAFRRKYRFSYPALHRDKQDRRRLICAVATEPLPKQVEESKMDAPKEIFLKDHKLPDYYFDSVDLTFLLGDEKTIVSSKITVLPRVEGSSSSLVLDGADLKLLSVKVNGEELKNGDYHLESRHLTILSPPSGKFKLEIVTEIYPQKNTSLEGLYKSSGNFCTQCEAEGFRKITYYQDRPDIMAKYTVRIEADKSLYPVLLSNGNLLEQGDLEGGKHYVLWEDPFKKPCYLFALVAGQLESRDDTFVTRSGRKVSLRIWTPAQDVPKTAHAMYSLKAAMKWDEDVFGLEYDLDLFNIVAVPDFNMGAMENKSLNIFNSKLVLASPETASDADYAAILGVIGHEYFHNWTGNRVTCRDWFQLSLKEGLTVFRDQEFSSDMGSRTVKRISDVSKLRISQFPQDASPMAHPVRPHSYIKGAEVVRMYKTLLGSQGFRKGMDLYFKRHDGQAVTCEDFFAAMRDANDADFANFLQWYSQAGTPLVKVTSTYDAEAHTFTLKFSQEVPPTPGQPVKEPMFIPVVLGLLDTSGKDMPLSCVYHDGALKSIASDSQPAYSTILRVTKKEEEFVFSDILERPVPSLLRGFSAPIRLESDLSDSDLFFLLAHDSDEFNRWEAGQVLARKLMLSLVADCQQGKPLVLNPKFVQGLRSILSDSNLDKEFIAKAITLPGEGEIMDMMEVADPDAVHAVRSFIRKQLASELKAEFLRTVENNRSSEEYVFNHPDMARRALKNIALAYLASLEDQELTELALHEYKAATNMTDQFAALAAIAQNPGKTCDEVLADFYTKWQDEFLVVNKWFALQAMSDVPGNVENVRNLLNHPAFDLRNPNKVYSLIGGFCSSPVNFHAKDGSGYKFLGEIVVQLDKINPQVASRMVSAFSRWKRYDETRQNLAKAQLEMIVSANGLSENLRATGRPSCFQSSVENNRSSEEYVFNHPDMARRALKNIALAYLASLEDQELTELALHEYKAATNMTDQFAALAAIAQNPGKTCDEVLADFYTKWQDEFLVVNKWFALQAMSDVPGNVENVRNLLNHPAFDLRNPNKVRSLIGGFCSSPVNFHAKDGSGYKFLGEIVVQLDKINPQVASHRVSAFSRWKRYDETRQNLAKAQLEMIVSANGLSENVFEIASKSLAA
;
A
#
# COMPACT_ATOMS: atom_id res chain seq x y z
N MET A 1 12.92 22.39 -40.86
CA MET A 1 12.40 22.83 -42.18
C MET A 1 11.21 21.94 -42.57
N ALA A 2 10.38 22.34 -43.53
CA ALA A 2 9.14 21.62 -43.87
C ALA A 2 9.28 20.69 -45.10
N ARG A 3 8.67 19.49 -44.99
CA ARG A 3 8.22 18.51 -46.02
C ARG A 3 7.51 17.41 -45.20
N LEU A 4 6.22 17.07 -45.35
CA LEU A 4 5.24 17.22 -46.42
C LEU A 4 5.55 16.33 -47.64
N ILE A 5 5.00 15.10 -47.59
CA ILE A 5 4.87 14.15 -48.70
C ILE A 5 3.39 13.72 -48.77
N LEU A 6 2.84 13.60 -49.98
CA LEU A 6 1.42 13.35 -50.24
C LEU A 6 1.14 11.88 -50.64
N PRO A 7 -0.02 11.31 -50.30
CA PRO A 7 -0.44 10.00 -50.79
C PRO A 7 -1.13 10.08 -52.17
N CYS A 8 -0.74 9.21 -53.09
CA CYS A 8 -1.39 8.96 -54.39
C CYS A 8 -0.93 7.59 -54.96
N LYS A 9 -1.69 6.86 -55.79
CA LYS A 9 -3.15 6.75 -56.02
C LYS A 9 -3.39 5.63 -57.07
N SER A 10 -4.66 5.30 -57.36
CA SER A 10 -5.15 4.69 -58.62
C SER A 10 -4.84 3.18 -58.86
N SER A 11 -5.64 2.40 -59.60
CA SER A 11 -7.07 2.54 -60.00
C SER A 11 -7.59 1.32 -60.81
N CYS A 12 -8.90 1.02 -60.71
CA CYS A 12 -9.84 0.78 -61.84
C CYS A 12 -11.28 0.88 -61.28
N LEU A 13 -12.17 1.76 -61.79
CA LEU A 13 -13.11 1.57 -62.93
C LEU A 13 -14.16 0.45 -62.68
N ALA A 14 -15.49 0.65 -62.75
CA ALA A 14 -16.38 1.83 -62.92
C ALA A 14 -17.82 1.41 -62.43
N LYS A 15 -19.00 1.99 -62.70
CA LYS A 15 -19.54 3.09 -63.56
C LYS A 15 -21.01 3.40 -63.13
N THR A 16 -21.50 4.67 -63.18
CA THR A 16 -22.94 5.14 -63.27
C THR A 16 -24.06 4.48 -62.40
N SER A 17 -24.99 5.16 -61.71
CA SER A 17 -25.40 6.58 -61.50
C SER A 17 -26.51 6.62 -60.39
N LEU A 18 -27.35 7.63 -60.03
CA LEU A 18 -27.77 8.92 -60.61
C LEU A 18 -28.28 9.93 -59.51
N LEU A 19 -29.46 10.55 -59.67
CA LEU A 19 -30.17 11.54 -58.82
C LEU A 19 -30.80 10.94 -57.53
N GLY A 20 -31.05 11.68 -56.42
CA GLY A 20 -30.70 13.08 -56.08
C GLY A 20 -31.64 13.71 -55.00
N LEU A 21 -31.19 14.77 -54.29
CA LEU A 21 -31.94 15.70 -53.38
C LEU A 21 -32.67 15.05 -52.15
N ILE A 22 -32.85 15.65 -50.96
CA ILE A 22 -33.16 17.04 -50.55
C ILE A 22 -32.49 17.39 -49.20
N SER A 23 -32.40 18.71 -48.93
CA SER A 23 -32.21 19.46 -47.65
C SER A 23 -32.93 18.91 -46.38
N SER A 24 -32.77 19.44 -45.15
CA SER A 24 -32.20 20.72 -44.65
C SER A 24 -31.82 20.66 -43.16
N ALA A 25 -30.95 21.58 -42.71
CA ALA A 25 -30.75 21.94 -41.29
C ALA A 25 -31.50 23.27 -40.94
N PRO A 26 -31.13 24.02 -39.88
CA PRO A 26 -31.67 23.96 -38.51
C PRO A 26 -32.45 25.25 -38.12
N LEU A 27 -32.76 25.48 -36.83
CA LEU A 27 -32.87 26.77 -36.06
C LEU A 27 -33.52 26.51 -34.67
N ARG A 28 -32.99 27.00 -33.53
CA ARG A 28 -33.28 28.27 -32.77
C ARG A 28 -34.76 28.49 -32.36
N ALA A 29 -35.11 29.13 -31.22
CA ALA A 29 -34.41 29.54 -29.98
C ALA A 29 -35.43 30.17 -28.98
N THR A 30 -34.97 30.64 -27.80
CA THR A 30 -35.69 31.47 -26.77
C THR A 30 -36.77 30.73 -25.94
N GLY A 31 -37.12 31.12 -24.71
CA GLY A 31 -36.60 32.20 -23.83
C GLY A 31 -37.19 32.17 -22.39
N ARG A 32 -36.59 32.94 -21.46
CA ARG A 32 -37.14 33.32 -20.12
C ARG A 32 -38.16 34.50 -20.27
N PRO A 33 -38.92 35.00 -19.27
CA PRO A 33 -38.74 34.91 -17.79
C PRO A 33 -40.04 34.82 -16.90
N SER A 34 -39.87 34.99 -15.58
CA SER A 34 -40.84 35.42 -14.51
C SER A 34 -42.10 34.54 -14.25
N CYS A 35 -42.45 34.07 -13.04
CA CYS A 35 -42.48 34.63 -11.66
C CYS A 35 -43.79 35.37 -11.32
N PHE A 36 -44.57 34.87 -10.33
CA PHE A 36 -45.06 35.61 -9.13
C PHE A 36 -45.89 34.73 -8.14
N GLN A 37 -46.01 35.27 -6.93
CA GLN A 37 -46.92 35.08 -5.77
C GLN A 37 -48.32 34.40 -5.94
N SER A 38 -49.09 34.00 -4.89
CA SER A 38 -48.80 33.64 -3.47
C SER A 38 -50.07 33.23 -2.67
N SER A 39 -49.88 32.45 -1.59
CA SER A 39 -50.58 32.55 -0.29
C SER A 39 -51.97 31.89 -0.02
N VAL A 40 -52.08 31.35 1.23
CA VAL A 40 -53.17 31.53 2.22
C VAL A 40 -54.39 30.56 2.33
N ARG A 41 -54.43 29.85 3.49
CA ARG A 41 -55.60 29.37 4.30
C ARG A 41 -56.49 28.20 3.78
N ASN A 42 -57.14 27.34 4.61
CA ASN A 42 -57.02 26.95 6.04
C ASN A 42 -57.96 25.73 6.35
N ILE A 43 -58.04 25.25 7.61
CA ILE A 43 -59.14 24.42 8.22
C ILE A 43 -59.19 22.92 7.75
N SER A 44 -59.40 21.84 8.53
CA SER A 44 -59.45 21.38 9.94
C SER A 44 -59.96 19.88 9.88
N LYS A 45 -60.07 18.98 10.88
CA LYS A 45 -60.03 18.99 12.37
C LYS A 45 -60.07 17.53 12.95
N TYR A 46 -59.92 17.40 14.28
CA TYR A 46 -60.40 16.30 15.19
C TYR A 46 -59.64 14.94 15.25
N ARG A 47 -59.53 14.21 16.40
CA ARG A 47 -60.00 14.40 17.81
C ARG A 47 -59.21 13.56 18.86
N GLY A 48 -59.17 14.00 20.14
CA GLY A 48 -58.77 13.25 21.36
C GLY A 48 -57.67 13.99 22.18
N PHE A 49 -57.82 14.54 23.40
CA PHE A 49 -58.30 14.06 24.73
C PHE A 49 -57.41 12.97 25.37
N LEU A 50 -56.96 13.05 26.64
CA LEU A 50 -57.52 13.68 27.87
C LEU A 50 -56.43 14.05 28.93
N SER A 51 -56.66 15.10 29.77
CA SER A 51 -56.24 15.34 31.21
C SER A 51 -54.80 15.03 31.74
N SER A 52 -54.23 15.70 32.75
CA SER A 52 -54.67 16.78 33.69
C SER A 52 -53.48 17.58 34.32
N GLU A 53 -53.81 18.59 35.13
CA GLU A 53 -52.94 19.53 35.88
C GLU A 53 -52.08 18.84 36.99
N VAL A 54 -51.08 19.46 37.65
CA VAL A 54 -51.17 20.56 38.66
C VAL A 54 -49.80 21.24 38.86
N ALA A 55 -49.77 22.49 39.31
CA ALA A 55 -48.55 23.23 39.67
C ALA A 55 -48.57 23.72 41.13
N PHE A 56 -47.40 23.97 41.76
CA PHE A 56 -47.20 25.18 42.59
C PHE A 56 -45.73 25.54 42.88
N ARG A 57 -45.54 26.72 43.50
CA ARG A 57 -44.27 27.45 43.72
C ARG A 57 -43.53 27.02 45.00
N ARG A 58 -42.20 27.30 45.05
CA ARG A 58 -41.65 28.27 46.04
C ARG A 58 -40.24 28.79 45.67
N LYS A 59 -39.90 29.97 46.21
CA LYS A 59 -38.58 30.64 46.15
C LYS A 59 -37.91 30.53 47.53
N TYR A 60 -36.59 30.69 47.61
CA TYR A 60 -35.94 31.51 48.66
C TYR A 60 -34.65 32.20 48.12
N ARG A 61 -33.98 33.04 48.92
CA ARG A 61 -32.94 34.01 48.52
C ARG A 61 -32.02 34.34 49.73
N PHE A 62 -31.00 35.20 49.53
CA PHE A 62 -30.01 35.72 50.53
C PHE A 62 -28.92 34.69 50.96
N SER A 63 -27.67 35.04 51.33
CA SER A 63 -26.86 36.27 51.12
C SER A 63 -25.35 36.05 51.44
N TYR A 64 -24.49 36.99 51.01
CA TYR A 64 -23.09 37.24 51.45
C TYR A 64 -23.00 37.66 52.96
N PRO A 65 -21.82 37.70 53.66
CA PRO A 65 -20.49 38.11 53.17
C PRO A 65 -19.23 37.36 53.72
N ALA A 66 -18.03 37.91 53.44
CA ALA A 66 -16.69 37.37 53.67
C ALA A 66 -16.03 37.76 55.02
N LEU A 67 -14.82 37.22 55.33
CA LEU A 67 -13.68 37.98 55.88
C LEU A 67 -12.32 37.19 55.92
N HIS A 68 -11.22 37.92 56.11
CA HIS A 68 -9.82 37.44 56.21
C HIS A 68 -9.37 37.06 57.63
N ARG A 69 -8.29 36.28 57.75
CA ARG A 69 -7.00 36.63 58.43
C ARG A 69 -5.92 35.55 58.16
N ASP A 70 -4.68 35.90 57.80
CA ASP A 70 -3.50 36.16 58.68
C ASP A 70 -3.13 34.98 59.61
N LYS A 71 -1.87 34.62 59.89
CA LYS A 71 -0.50 34.98 59.40
C LYS A 71 0.48 34.16 60.26
N GLN A 72 1.69 33.83 59.78
CA GLN A 72 2.93 34.08 60.57
C GLN A 72 4.22 33.81 59.79
N ASP A 73 5.14 34.77 59.83
CA ASP A 73 6.53 34.65 59.37
C ASP A 73 7.41 33.81 60.30
N ARG A 74 8.49 33.26 59.76
CA ARG A 74 9.82 33.42 60.37
C ARG A 74 10.96 33.43 59.33
N ARG A 75 11.64 34.56 59.22
CA ARG A 75 12.81 34.77 58.36
C ARG A 75 14.09 34.18 58.97
N ARG A 76 15.06 33.82 58.12
CA ARG A 76 16.45 34.30 58.24
C ARG A 76 17.20 34.26 56.90
N LEU A 77 18.10 35.23 56.72
CA LEU A 77 19.12 35.31 55.65
C LEU A 77 20.27 34.31 56.01
N ILE A 78 21.30 34.02 55.21
CA ILE A 78 21.94 34.66 54.04
C ILE A 78 22.50 33.48 53.16
N CYS A 79 22.80 33.57 51.86
CA CYS A 79 22.87 34.69 50.91
C CYS A 79 22.38 34.23 49.52
N ALA A 80 22.86 34.83 48.41
CA ALA A 80 22.50 34.45 47.04
C ALA A 80 23.73 34.42 46.10
N VAL A 81 23.72 33.46 45.17
CA VAL A 81 24.46 33.48 43.90
C VAL A 81 23.42 33.16 42.82
N ALA A 82 23.38 33.92 41.74
CA ALA A 82 22.35 33.78 40.72
C ALA A 82 22.74 32.73 39.67
N THR A 83 21.87 31.73 39.49
CA THR A 83 21.77 30.91 38.28
C THR A 83 20.33 30.96 37.80
N GLU A 84 20.14 31.08 36.49
CA GLU A 84 18.81 31.24 35.89
C GLU A 84 17.96 29.96 36.05
N PRO A 85 16.62 30.07 36.19
CA PRO A 85 15.76 28.90 36.22
C PRO A 85 15.74 28.24 34.82
N LEU A 86 16.03 26.95 34.77
CA LEU A 86 15.89 26.13 33.57
C LEU A 86 14.49 26.30 32.96
N PRO A 87 14.36 26.35 31.61
CA PRO A 87 13.06 26.42 30.96
C PRO A 87 12.24 25.18 31.34
N LYS A 88 10.93 25.38 31.56
CA LYS A 88 10.01 24.28 31.89
C LYS A 88 10.14 23.17 30.85
N GLN A 89 10.26 21.93 31.31
CA GLN A 89 10.01 20.77 30.47
C GLN A 89 8.61 20.89 29.88
N VAL A 90 8.52 20.75 28.56
CA VAL A 90 7.23 20.58 27.88
C VAL A 90 6.72 19.19 28.25
N GLU A 91 5.49 19.09 28.75
CA GLU A 91 4.87 17.78 28.97
C GLU A 91 4.69 17.10 27.62
N GLU A 92 5.34 15.96 27.40
CA GLU A 92 5.15 15.18 26.19
C GLU A 92 3.69 14.69 26.14
N SER A 93 2.94 15.17 25.14
CA SER A 93 1.56 14.76 24.93
C SER A 93 1.52 13.27 24.61
N LYS A 94 0.92 12.48 25.48
CA LYS A 94 0.63 11.06 25.21
C LYS A 94 -0.27 10.96 23.98
N MET A 95 0.32 10.61 22.84
CA MET A 95 -0.45 10.28 21.64
C MET A 95 -1.33 9.07 21.94
N ASP A 96 -2.64 9.24 21.80
CA ASP A 96 -3.56 8.11 21.73
C ASP A 96 -3.18 7.18 20.56
N ALA A 97 -3.49 5.90 20.70
CA ALA A 97 -3.25 4.95 19.61
C ALA A 97 -4.20 5.23 18.43
N PRO A 98 -3.71 5.24 17.17
CA PRO A 98 -4.57 5.45 16.01
C PRO A 98 -5.65 4.36 15.96
N LYS A 99 -6.90 4.83 15.85
CA LYS A 99 -8.11 4.00 15.77
C LYS A 99 -8.29 3.50 14.34
N GLU A 100 -8.73 2.25 14.22
CA GLU A 100 -9.07 1.66 12.92
C GLU A 100 -10.37 2.29 12.38
N ILE A 101 -10.40 2.60 11.08
CA ILE A 101 -11.53 3.21 10.38
C ILE A 101 -12.13 2.15 9.47
N PHE A 102 -13.46 2.01 9.44
CA PHE A 102 -14.15 1.03 8.61
C PHE A 102 -15.13 1.70 7.62
N LEU A 103 -15.17 1.21 6.38
CA LEU A 103 -16.09 1.68 5.34
C LEU A 103 -17.56 1.70 5.76
N LYS A 104 -17.99 0.73 6.59
CA LYS A 104 -19.36 0.65 7.14
C LYS A 104 -19.76 1.88 7.97
N ASP A 105 -18.78 2.58 8.55
CA ASP A 105 -18.99 3.71 9.46
C ASP A 105 -18.98 5.06 8.72
N HIS A 106 -18.85 5.05 7.39
CA HIS A 106 -18.92 6.24 6.53
C HIS A 106 -20.23 7.01 6.75
N LYS A 107 -20.11 8.30 7.08
CA LYS A 107 -21.21 9.25 7.23
C LYS A 107 -20.99 10.47 6.35
N LEU A 108 -22.07 10.99 5.77
CA LEU A 108 -22.09 12.28 5.08
C LEU A 108 -21.69 13.40 6.05
N PRO A 109 -20.83 14.35 5.64
CA PRO A 109 -20.34 15.42 6.51
C PRO A 109 -21.49 16.35 6.91
N ASP A 110 -21.48 16.90 8.12
CA ASP A 110 -22.52 17.84 8.57
C ASP A 110 -22.37 19.24 7.93
N TYR A 111 -21.20 19.54 7.35
CA TYR A 111 -20.89 20.79 6.68
C TYR A 111 -20.22 20.53 5.32
N TYR A 112 -20.65 21.26 4.29
CA TYR A 112 -19.98 21.33 2.99
C TYR A 112 -19.28 22.69 2.85
N PHE A 113 -18.23 22.74 2.04
CA PHE A 113 -17.53 23.98 1.71
C PHE A 113 -17.81 24.39 0.24
N ASP A 114 -18.02 25.68 0.02
CA ASP A 114 -18.48 26.21 -1.28
C ASP A 114 -17.31 26.84 -2.07
N SER A 115 -16.57 27.71 -1.38
CA SER A 115 -15.32 28.34 -1.83
C SER A 115 -14.29 28.31 -0.70
N VAL A 116 -13.02 28.26 -1.08
CA VAL A 116 -11.84 28.33 -0.20
C VAL A 116 -10.87 29.33 -0.80
N ASP A 117 -10.75 30.50 -0.17
CA ASP A 117 -9.77 31.52 -0.54
C ASP A 117 -8.53 31.36 0.36
N LEU A 118 -7.39 31.04 -0.24
CA LEU A 118 -6.10 30.84 0.45
C LEU A 118 -5.15 32.01 0.18
N THR A 119 -4.35 32.39 1.18
CA THR A 119 -3.20 33.29 1.01
C THR A 119 -1.98 32.72 1.72
N PHE A 120 -0.92 32.48 0.96
CA PHE A 120 0.36 31.97 1.44
C PHE A 120 1.38 33.10 1.46
N LEU A 121 1.92 33.42 2.64
CA LEU A 121 3.08 34.29 2.80
C LEU A 121 4.31 33.41 3.00
N LEU A 122 5.00 33.11 1.90
CA LEU A 122 6.17 32.23 1.90
C LEU A 122 7.40 32.95 2.49
N GLY A 123 8.23 32.16 3.17
CA GLY A 123 9.48 32.61 3.79
C GLY A 123 10.32 31.43 4.28
N ASP A 124 11.64 31.61 4.32
CA ASP A 124 12.59 30.53 4.60
C ASP A 124 12.58 30.02 6.04
N GLU A 125 12.28 30.89 7.02
CA GLU A 125 12.14 30.48 8.42
C GLU A 125 10.77 29.88 8.74
N LYS A 126 9.72 30.32 8.03
CA LYS A 126 8.32 29.94 8.25
C LYS A 126 7.43 30.46 7.13
N THR A 127 6.29 29.80 6.94
CA THR A 127 5.19 30.26 6.08
C THR A 127 3.96 30.58 6.93
N ILE A 128 3.26 31.67 6.61
CA ILE A 128 1.94 31.97 7.17
C ILE A 128 0.89 31.62 6.13
N VAL A 129 -0.14 30.87 6.52
CA VAL A 129 -1.27 30.51 5.68
C VAL A 129 -2.54 31.13 6.28
N SER A 130 -3.24 31.93 5.49
CA SER A 130 -4.60 32.39 5.80
C SER A 130 -5.59 31.62 4.92
N SER A 131 -6.59 30.99 5.53
CA SER A 131 -7.67 30.29 4.82
C SER A 131 -9.02 30.91 5.15
N LYS A 132 -9.83 31.16 4.12
CA LYS A 132 -11.15 31.78 4.22
C LYS A 132 -12.17 30.91 3.50
N ILE A 133 -12.98 30.21 4.27
CA ILE A 133 -13.84 29.13 3.82
C ILE A 133 -15.29 29.58 3.89
N THR A 134 -16.02 29.42 2.79
CA THR A 134 -17.47 29.59 2.75
C THR A 134 -18.14 28.28 3.15
N VAL A 135 -18.70 28.23 4.37
CA VAL A 135 -19.28 27.02 4.97
C VAL A 135 -20.81 26.97 4.78
N LEU A 136 -21.32 25.79 4.46
CA LEU A 136 -22.75 25.47 4.29
C LEU A 136 -23.12 24.28 5.19
N PRO A 137 -24.09 24.38 6.12
CA PRO A 137 -24.60 23.21 6.83
C PRO A 137 -25.34 22.27 5.85
N ARG A 138 -25.16 20.95 6.01
CA ARG A 138 -25.89 19.92 5.22
C ARG A 138 -27.40 19.95 5.46
N VAL A 139 -27.82 20.39 6.64
CA VAL A 139 -29.22 20.62 7.01
C VAL A 139 -29.33 22.03 7.57
N GLU A 140 -30.07 22.89 6.89
CA GLU A 140 -30.31 24.27 7.32
C GLU A 140 -31.02 24.28 8.69
N GLY A 141 -30.53 25.12 9.61
CA GLY A 141 -30.98 25.13 11.01
C GLY A 141 -30.22 24.17 11.95
N SER A 142 -29.36 23.27 11.43
CA SER A 142 -28.49 22.44 12.26
C SER A 142 -27.36 23.25 12.91
N SER A 143 -26.93 22.84 14.11
CA SER A 143 -25.81 23.44 14.85
C SER A 143 -24.88 22.38 15.47
N SER A 144 -24.61 21.30 14.73
CA SER A 144 -23.54 20.34 15.06
C SER A 144 -22.21 21.07 15.24
N SER A 145 -21.33 20.58 16.12
CA SER A 145 -19.95 21.10 16.18
C SER A 145 -19.21 20.83 14.87
N LEU A 146 -18.51 21.83 14.32
CA LEU A 146 -17.65 21.66 13.15
C LEU A 146 -16.25 21.23 13.59
N VAL A 147 -15.89 19.99 13.28
CA VAL A 147 -14.54 19.44 13.51
C VAL A 147 -13.70 19.63 12.24
N LEU A 148 -12.45 20.05 12.41
CA LEU A 148 -11.49 20.26 11.34
C LEU A 148 -10.18 19.54 11.67
N ASP A 149 -9.68 18.73 10.76
CA ASP A 149 -8.36 18.09 10.82
C ASP A 149 -7.24 19.13 10.72
N GLY A 150 -6.17 18.96 11.49
CA GLY A 150 -4.96 19.78 11.38
C GLY A 150 -3.78 19.21 12.16
N ALA A 151 -2.62 19.02 11.51
CA ALA A 151 -1.44 18.37 12.08
C ALA A 151 -0.17 19.20 11.84
N ASP A 152 0.74 19.24 12.82
CA ASP A 152 1.98 20.04 12.79
C ASP A 152 1.77 21.56 12.56
N LEU A 153 0.55 22.05 12.81
CA LEU A 153 0.14 23.44 12.65
C LEU A 153 0.29 24.22 13.96
N LYS A 154 0.67 25.50 13.85
CA LYS A 154 0.50 26.50 14.90
C LYS A 154 -0.64 27.45 14.55
N LEU A 155 -1.78 27.33 15.25
CA LEU A 155 -2.91 28.25 15.11
C LEU A 155 -2.51 29.67 15.58
N LEU A 156 -2.84 30.69 14.79
CA LEU A 156 -2.61 32.11 15.12
C LEU A 156 -3.91 32.88 15.39
N SER A 157 -4.97 32.64 14.61
CA SER A 157 -6.33 33.14 14.91
C SER A 157 -7.40 32.30 14.20
N VAL A 158 -8.63 32.37 14.72
CA VAL A 158 -9.84 31.78 14.10
C VAL A 158 -11.03 32.72 14.29
N LYS A 159 -11.79 32.96 13.21
CA LYS A 159 -12.90 33.92 13.16
C LYS A 159 -14.10 33.35 12.41
N VAL A 160 -15.29 33.74 12.82
CA VAL A 160 -16.55 33.39 12.17
C VAL A 160 -17.28 34.68 11.79
N ASN A 161 -17.62 34.82 10.51
CA ASN A 161 -18.21 36.03 9.91
C ASN A 161 -17.43 37.34 10.17
N GLY A 162 -16.13 37.23 10.45
CA GLY A 162 -15.24 38.34 10.80
C GLY A 162 -15.06 38.58 12.31
N GLU A 163 -15.91 37.99 13.16
CA GLU A 163 -15.77 38.05 14.62
C GLU A 163 -14.80 36.97 15.11
N GLU A 164 -13.86 37.34 15.98
CA GLU A 164 -12.83 36.44 16.50
C GLU A 164 -13.37 35.56 17.65
N LEU A 165 -13.15 34.25 17.53
CA LEU A 165 -13.63 33.29 18.53
C LEU A 165 -12.80 33.36 19.82
N LYS A 166 -13.46 33.28 20.96
CA LYS A 166 -12.85 33.38 22.28
C LYS A 166 -12.47 32.00 22.82
N ASN A 167 -11.62 31.99 23.84
CA ASN A 167 -11.35 30.78 24.62
C ASN A 167 -12.66 30.23 25.21
N GLY A 168 -13.11 29.07 24.72
CA GLY A 168 -14.40 28.46 25.05
C GLY A 168 -15.40 28.37 23.90
N ASP A 169 -15.21 29.11 22.80
CA ASP A 169 -16.05 28.98 21.58
C ASP A 169 -15.55 27.84 20.66
N TYR A 170 -14.27 27.48 20.80
CA TYR A 170 -13.61 26.35 20.12
C TYR A 170 -12.73 25.56 21.08
N HIS A 171 -12.50 24.29 20.76
CA HIS A 171 -11.48 23.42 21.36
C HIS A 171 -10.36 23.18 20.35
N LEU A 172 -9.12 23.13 20.84
CA LEU A 172 -7.92 22.83 20.05
C LEU A 172 -7.22 21.60 20.62
N GLU A 173 -7.04 20.58 19.78
CA GLU A 173 -6.33 19.35 20.06
C GLU A 173 -5.08 19.24 19.17
N SER A 174 -4.22 18.24 19.40
CA SER A 174 -3.01 18.02 18.59
C SER A 174 -3.29 17.63 17.14
N ARG A 175 -4.51 17.15 16.82
CA ARG A 175 -4.93 16.78 15.46
C ARG A 175 -6.22 17.44 14.97
N HIS A 176 -6.91 18.21 15.82
CA HIS A 176 -8.22 18.80 15.46
C HIS A 176 -8.42 20.22 15.99
N LEU A 177 -9.16 21.03 15.24
CA LEU A 177 -9.79 22.26 15.68
C LEU A 177 -11.31 22.07 15.63
N THR A 178 -11.99 22.13 16.77
CA THR A 178 -13.44 21.92 16.87
C THR A 178 -14.15 23.20 17.28
N ILE A 179 -14.97 23.76 16.39
CA ILE A 179 -15.86 24.90 16.68
C ILE A 179 -17.14 24.34 17.32
N LEU A 180 -17.43 24.72 18.56
CA LEU A 180 -18.46 24.07 19.37
C LEU A 180 -19.89 24.41 18.94
N SER A 181 -20.12 25.68 18.57
CA SER A 181 -21.44 26.22 18.22
C SER A 181 -21.38 27.09 16.95
N PRO A 182 -21.14 26.49 15.77
CA PRO A 182 -21.11 27.23 14.52
C PRO A 182 -22.51 27.79 14.14
N PRO A 183 -22.59 28.85 13.31
CA PRO A 183 -23.86 29.39 12.83
C PRO A 183 -24.69 28.35 12.07
N SER A 184 -26.00 28.36 12.28
CA SER A 184 -26.93 27.36 11.73
C SER A 184 -27.38 27.59 10.28
N GLY A 185 -26.73 28.53 9.59
CA GLY A 185 -26.91 28.84 8.16
C GLY A 185 -25.55 29.05 7.47
N LYS A 186 -25.53 29.60 6.26
CA LYS A 186 -24.28 29.91 5.54
C LYS A 186 -23.41 30.89 6.35
N PHE A 187 -22.14 30.56 6.59
CA PHE A 187 -21.17 31.43 7.28
C PHE A 187 -19.80 31.46 6.58
N LYS A 188 -18.98 32.44 6.94
CA LYS A 188 -17.56 32.50 6.58
C LYS A 188 -16.71 32.12 7.78
N LEU A 189 -15.78 31.20 7.57
CA LEU A 189 -14.77 30.78 8.53
C LEU A 189 -13.42 31.30 8.06
N GLU A 190 -12.68 31.98 8.93
CA GLU A 190 -11.35 32.52 8.63
C GLU A 190 -10.35 31.97 9.66
N ILE A 191 -9.26 31.36 9.19
CA ILE A 191 -8.24 30.71 10.03
C ILE A 191 -6.87 31.19 9.56
N VAL A 192 -5.97 31.45 10.50
CA VAL A 192 -4.56 31.77 10.20
C VAL A 192 -3.64 30.79 10.92
N THR A 193 -2.73 30.16 10.19
CA THR A 193 -1.78 29.16 10.68
C THR A 193 -0.33 29.52 10.33
N GLU A 194 0.61 29.11 11.17
CA GLU A 194 2.06 29.20 10.97
C GLU A 194 2.64 27.79 10.82
N ILE A 195 3.44 27.56 9.77
CA ILE A 195 4.03 26.26 9.41
C ILE A 195 5.51 26.40 9.00
N TYR A 196 6.25 25.29 9.02
CA TYR A 196 7.70 25.23 8.82
C TYR A 196 8.12 24.28 7.68
N PRO A 197 7.90 24.62 6.39
CA PRO A 197 8.13 23.71 5.26
C PRO A 197 9.58 23.21 5.14
N GLN A 198 10.56 24.01 5.58
CA GLN A 198 11.98 23.67 5.57
C GLN A 198 12.38 22.64 6.65
N LYS A 199 11.48 22.31 7.59
CA LYS A 199 11.65 21.25 8.59
C LYS A 199 10.87 19.98 8.24
N ASN A 200 10.03 20.02 7.21
CA ASN A 200 9.10 18.96 6.85
C ASN A 200 9.78 17.85 6.02
N THR A 201 10.56 17.01 6.69
CA THR A 201 11.23 15.83 6.09
C THR A 201 10.27 14.69 5.75
N SER A 202 8.99 14.77 6.16
CA SER A 202 7.96 13.79 5.80
C SER A 202 7.48 13.90 4.35
N LEU A 203 7.75 15.03 3.68
CA LEU A 203 7.34 15.35 2.29
C LEU A 203 5.81 15.25 2.07
N GLU A 204 5.04 15.70 3.05
CA GLU A 204 3.57 15.64 3.11
C GLU A 204 3.03 16.98 3.65
N GLY A 205 2.02 17.56 3.00
CA GLY A 205 1.67 18.98 3.15
C GLY A 205 2.60 19.87 2.33
N LEU A 206 2.95 21.07 2.83
CA LEU A 206 3.92 21.98 2.21
C LEU A 206 5.34 21.69 2.77
N TYR A 207 6.32 21.51 1.88
CA TYR A 207 7.72 21.27 2.23
C TYR A 207 8.67 21.96 1.24
N LYS A 208 10.00 21.84 1.46
CA LYS A 208 11.01 22.27 0.49
C LYS A 208 11.73 21.06 -0.14
N SER A 209 11.83 21.03 -1.48
CA SER A 209 12.67 20.11 -2.24
C SER A 209 13.76 20.90 -2.96
N SER A 210 15.03 20.56 -2.73
CA SER A 210 16.20 21.20 -3.35
C SER A 210 16.17 22.75 -3.34
N GLY A 211 15.65 23.35 -2.27
CA GLY A 211 15.51 24.80 -2.09
C GLY A 211 14.18 25.42 -2.56
N ASN A 212 13.45 24.76 -3.46
CA ASN A 212 12.12 25.18 -3.93
C ASN A 212 11.02 24.70 -2.97
N PHE A 213 9.89 25.41 -2.89
CA PHE A 213 8.68 24.93 -2.19
C PHE A 213 7.81 24.07 -3.12
N CYS A 214 7.26 22.98 -2.57
CA CYS A 214 6.29 22.11 -3.25
C CYS A 214 5.36 21.43 -2.25
N THR A 215 4.24 20.89 -2.73
CA THR A 215 3.20 20.24 -1.93
C THR A 215 2.96 18.79 -2.31
N GLN A 216 2.57 17.97 -1.32
CA GLN A 216 1.91 16.68 -1.54
C GLN A 216 0.69 16.59 -0.61
N CYS A 217 -0.52 16.46 -1.16
CA CYS A 217 -1.76 16.51 -0.38
C CYS A 217 -2.57 15.20 -0.35
N GLU A 218 -2.37 14.25 -1.27
CA GLU A 218 -2.94 12.90 -1.13
C GLU A 218 -2.12 12.04 -0.16
N ALA A 219 -2.72 11.28 0.77
CA ALA A 219 -4.18 11.16 1.02
C ALA A 219 -4.71 12.18 2.03
N GLU A 220 -3.88 12.58 3.00
CA GLU A 220 -4.30 13.38 4.16
C GLU A 220 -3.24 14.45 4.48
N GLY A 221 -2.68 15.08 3.43
CA GLY A 221 -1.60 16.06 3.56
C GLY A 221 -2.08 17.51 3.68
N PHE A 222 -3.32 17.84 3.31
CA PHE A 222 -3.78 19.24 3.33
C PHE A 222 -3.98 19.76 4.77
N ARG A 223 -4.32 18.88 5.72
CA ARG A 223 -4.30 19.17 7.16
C ARG A 223 -2.92 19.56 7.73
N LYS A 224 -1.82 19.38 6.99
CA LYS A 224 -0.48 19.92 7.32
C LYS A 224 -0.23 21.33 6.76
N ILE A 225 -1.26 21.98 6.22
CA ILE A 225 -1.20 23.34 5.67
C ILE A 225 -2.12 24.29 6.45
N THR A 226 -3.38 23.89 6.64
CA THR A 226 -4.38 24.65 7.42
C THR A 226 -5.44 23.70 8.00
N TYR A 227 -6.24 24.17 8.96
CA TYR A 227 -7.33 23.36 9.53
C TYR A 227 -8.48 23.23 8.52
N TYR A 228 -8.89 22.01 8.19
CA TYR A 228 -9.84 21.72 7.12
C TYR A 228 -10.67 20.45 7.39
N GLN A 229 -11.76 20.18 6.67
CA GLN A 229 -12.37 18.85 6.66
C GLN A 229 -11.65 18.02 5.58
N ASP A 230 -10.56 17.35 5.94
CA ASP A 230 -9.58 16.82 4.99
C ASP A 230 -9.97 15.42 4.49
N ARG A 231 -11.07 15.38 3.73
CA ARG A 231 -11.75 14.18 3.19
C ARG A 231 -12.28 14.41 1.77
N PRO A 232 -12.27 13.41 0.87
CA PRO A 232 -12.39 13.66 -0.58
C PRO A 232 -13.81 13.94 -1.11
N ASP A 233 -14.86 13.81 -0.29
CA ASP A 233 -16.22 14.29 -0.61
C ASP A 233 -16.47 15.77 -0.24
N ILE A 234 -15.52 16.45 0.40
CA ILE A 234 -15.56 17.91 0.63
C ILE A 234 -14.93 18.64 -0.56
N MET A 235 -15.75 18.87 -1.59
CA MET A 235 -15.32 19.54 -2.83
C MET A 235 -15.71 21.03 -2.85
N ALA A 236 -14.73 21.91 -3.02
CA ALA A 236 -14.91 23.37 -3.06
C ALA A 236 -14.18 24.00 -4.24
N LYS A 237 -14.55 25.22 -4.63
CA LYS A 237 -13.72 26.05 -5.52
C LYS A 237 -12.56 26.67 -4.76
N TYR A 238 -11.42 26.90 -5.41
CA TYR A 238 -10.21 27.44 -4.77
C TYR A 238 -9.73 28.71 -5.45
N THR A 239 -9.54 29.75 -4.64
CA THR A 239 -8.78 30.96 -5.00
C THR A 239 -7.46 30.92 -4.22
N VAL A 240 -6.31 31.10 -4.87
CA VAL A 240 -5.00 30.92 -4.20
C VAL A 240 -4.08 32.10 -4.51
N ARG A 241 -3.83 32.93 -3.49
CA ARG A 241 -2.82 33.97 -3.51
C ARG A 241 -1.51 33.44 -2.93
N ILE A 242 -0.40 33.63 -3.64
CA ILE A 242 0.94 33.29 -3.16
C ILE A 242 1.76 34.59 -3.14
N GLU A 243 2.44 34.88 -2.03
CA GLU A 243 3.40 35.97 -1.92
C GLU A 243 4.77 35.42 -1.48
N ALA A 244 5.84 35.85 -2.14
CA ALA A 244 7.20 35.37 -1.87
C ALA A 244 8.25 36.45 -2.17
N ASP A 245 9.50 36.20 -1.79
CA ASP A 245 10.64 36.95 -2.29
C ASP A 245 10.84 36.69 -3.80
N LYS A 246 10.92 37.74 -4.61
CA LYS A 246 11.00 37.62 -6.08
C LYS A 246 12.39 37.16 -6.55
N SER A 247 13.44 37.43 -5.79
CA SER A 247 14.81 37.03 -6.13
C SER A 247 15.08 35.56 -5.85
N LEU A 248 14.42 34.99 -4.83
CA LEU A 248 14.52 33.58 -4.44
C LEU A 248 13.46 32.68 -5.11
N TYR A 249 12.25 33.21 -5.34
CA TYR A 249 11.09 32.45 -5.83
C TYR A 249 10.40 33.17 -7.01
N PRO A 250 11.08 33.37 -8.15
CA PRO A 250 10.54 34.12 -9.30
C PRO A 250 9.35 33.46 -9.98
N VAL A 251 9.11 32.16 -9.76
CA VAL A 251 7.95 31.41 -10.26
C VAL A 251 7.07 30.99 -9.10
N LEU A 252 5.77 31.35 -9.13
CA LEU A 252 4.74 31.00 -8.13
C LEU A 252 3.51 30.38 -8.82
N LEU A 253 3.23 29.10 -8.57
CA LEU A 253 2.19 28.31 -9.26
C LEU A 253 1.17 27.72 -8.26
N SER A 254 -0.10 27.67 -8.66
CA SER A 254 -1.14 26.86 -8.02
C SER A 254 -2.11 26.29 -9.08
N ASN A 255 -3.18 25.62 -8.65
CA ASN A 255 -4.20 25.05 -9.53
C ASN A 255 -4.98 26.13 -10.29
N GLY A 256 -5.52 25.75 -11.46
CA GLY A 256 -6.43 26.57 -12.24
C GLY A 256 -5.74 27.57 -13.17
N ASN A 257 -6.32 28.77 -13.29
CA ASN A 257 -5.92 29.83 -14.19
C ASN A 257 -5.29 31.01 -13.43
N LEU A 258 -4.32 31.67 -14.07
CA LEU A 258 -3.74 32.93 -13.59
C LEU A 258 -4.77 34.07 -13.71
N LEU A 259 -5.09 34.73 -12.60
CA LEU A 259 -5.96 35.92 -12.58
C LEU A 259 -5.17 37.23 -12.51
N GLU A 260 -4.19 37.31 -11.61
CA GLU A 260 -3.46 38.54 -11.31
C GLU A 260 -2.02 38.20 -10.88
N GLN A 261 -1.07 39.08 -11.16
CA GLN A 261 0.30 39.02 -10.63
C GLN A 261 0.87 40.44 -10.51
N GLY A 262 1.76 40.67 -9.55
CA GLY A 262 2.35 41.99 -9.37
C GLY A 262 3.45 42.04 -8.32
N ASP A 263 4.23 43.12 -8.35
CA ASP A 263 5.30 43.39 -7.40
C ASP A 263 4.78 44.00 -6.09
N LEU A 264 5.51 43.77 -5.00
CA LEU A 264 5.23 44.24 -3.66
C LEU A 264 6.46 44.98 -3.08
N GLU A 265 6.25 45.71 -1.99
CA GLU A 265 7.34 46.34 -1.25
C GLU A 265 8.33 45.31 -0.70
N GLY A 266 9.59 45.72 -0.50
CA GLY A 266 10.64 44.88 0.09
C GLY A 266 11.17 43.76 -0.82
N GLY A 267 11.03 43.88 -2.15
CA GLY A 267 11.57 42.88 -3.10
C GLY A 267 10.69 41.65 -3.29
N LYS A 268 9.47 41.66 -2.73
CA LYS A 268 8.49 40.59 -2.90
C LYS A 268 7.65 40.75 -4.16
N HIS A 269 6.95 39.69 -4.52
CA HIS A 269 5.90 39.69 -5.54
C HIS A 269 4.79 38.72 -5.17
N TYR A 270 3.67 38.79 -5.89
CA TYR A 270 2.54 37.88 -5.72
C TYR A 270 1.99 37.37 -7.04
N VAL A 271 1.31 36.22 -6.95
CA VAL A 271 0.48 35.65 -8.01
C VAL A 271 -0.84 35.17 -7.41
N LEU A 272 -1.95 35.38 -8.12
CA LEU A 272 -3.31 34.98 -7.78
C LEU A 272 -3.85 33.99 -8.82
N TRP A 273 -4.27 32.82 -8.34
CA TRP A 273 -4.83 31.73 -9.13
C TRP A 273 -6.30 31.47 -8.78
N GLU A 274 -7.13 31.06 -9.74
CA GLU A 274 -8.48 30.53 -9.52
C GLU A 274 -8.68 29.20 -10.26
N ASP A 275 -9.12 28.18 -9.53
CA ASP A 275 -9.65 26.94 -10.11
C ASP A 275 -11.18 27.04 -10.22
N PRO A 276 -11.76 27.10 -11.43
CA PRO A 276 -13.20 27.24 -11.61
C PRO A 276 -13.96 25.96 -11.28
N PHE A 277 -13.30 24.80 -11.18
CA PHE A 277 -13.92 23.53 -10.82
C PHE A 277 -13.98 23.36 -9.30
N LYS A 278 -14.98 22.60 -8.82
CA LYS A 278 -14.98 22.13 -7.44
C LYS A 278 -14.07 20.91 -7.36
N LYS A 279 -13.10 20.93 -6.43
CA LYS A 279 -12.20 19.81 -6.16
C LYS A 279 -12.08 19.53 -4.66
N PRO A 280 -11.77 18.28 -4.26
CA PRO A 280 -11.31 17.99 -2.91
C PRO A 280 -9.93 18.58 -2.63
N CYS A 281 -9.60 18.71 -1.34
CA CYS A 281 -8.33 19.27 -0.85
C CYS A 281 -7.08 18.45 -1.20
N TYR A 282 -7.18 17.13 -1.42
CA TYR A 282 -6.02 16.32 -1.79
C TYR A 282 -5.42 16.70 -3.16
N LEU A 283 -6.22 17.33 -4.03
CA LEU A 283 -5.83 17.84 -5.36
C LEU A 283 -5.32 19.29 -5.34
N PHE A 284 -5.10 19.87 -4.15
CA PHE A 284 -4.46 21.18 -4.00
C PHE A 284 -2.96 21.08 -4.30
N ALA A 285 -2.45 22.01 -5.11
CA ALA A 285 -1.02 22.18 -5.35
C ALA A 285 -0.55 23.62 -5.17
N LEU A 286 0.67 23.76 -4.63
CA LEU A 286 1.44 24.99 -4.63
C LEU A 286 2.91 24.66 -4.93
N VAL A 287 3.51 25.44 -5.83
CA VAL A 287 4.95 25.38 -6.13
C VAL A 287 5.51 26.81 -6.16
N ALA A 288 6.68 27.01 -5.57
CA ALA A 288 7.41 28.28 -5.62
C ALA A 288 8.92 28.07 -5.70
N GLY A 289 9.62 28.64 -6.69
CA GLY A 289 11.02 28.28 -6.91
C GLY A 289 11.77 29.01 -8.01
N GLN A 290 13.05 28.66 -8.12
CA GLN A 290 13.92 28.94 -9.27
C GLN A 290 13.64 27.90 -10.36
N LEU A 291 12.72 28.23 -11.26
CA LEU A 291 12.23 27.32 -12.30
C LEU A 291 12.15 28.05 -13.65
N GLU A 292 12.50 27.31 -14.71
CA GLU A 292 12.22 27.67 -16.09
C GLU A 292 11.27 26.63 -16.69
N SER A 293 10.54 26.99 -17.75
CA SER A 293 9.56 26.12 -18.40
C SER A 293 9.91 25.79 -19.85
N ARG A 294 9.69 24.52 -20.21
CA ARG A 294 9.44 24.15 -21.60
C ARG A 294 7.97 24.40 -21.92
N ASP A 295 7.70 25.47 -22.65
CA ASP A 295 6.37 25.80 -23.18
C ASP A 295 6.09 25.08 -24.52
N ASP A 296 4.86 24.60 -24.70
CA ASP A 296 4.30 24.07 -25.94
C ASP A 296 2.77 24.28 -25.94
N THR A 297 2.05 23.83 -26.97
CA THR A 297 0.59 23.95 -27.01
C THR A 297 -0.08 22.72 -27.62
N PHE A 298 -1.27 22.38 -27.12
CA PHE A 298 -2.17 21.40 -27.71
C PHE A 298 -3.44 22.10 -28.20
N VAL A 299 -4.09 21.55 -29.22
CA VAL A 299 -5.40 22.01 -29.68
C VAL A 299 -6.34 20.82 -29.64
N THR A 300 -7.36 20.89 -28.80
CA THR A 300 -8.31 19.80 -28.61
C THR A 300 -9.19 19.58 -29.84
N ARG A 301 -9.85 18.43 -29.91
CA ARG A 301 -10.76 18.06 -30.99
C ARG A 301 -11.90 19.07 -31.22
N SER A 302 -12.40 19.74 -30.18
CA SER A 302 -13.37 20.84 -30.30
C SER A 302 -12.75 22.21 -30.66
N GLY A 303 -11.43 22.32 -30.62
CA GLY A 303 -10.67 23.53 -30.97
C GLY A 303 -10.20 24.37 -29.79
N ARG A 304 -10.32 23.91 -28.54
CA ARG A 304 -9.72 24.62 -27.39
C ARG A 304 -8.20 24.57 -27.53
N LYS A 305 -7.53 25.72 -27.48
CA LYS A 305 -6.07 25.80 -27.40
C LYS A 305 -5.64 25.73 -25.92
N VAL A 306 -4.95 24.66 -25.57
CA VAL A 306 -4.36 24.45 -24.23
C VAL A 306 -2.88 24.82 -24.28
N SER A 307 -2.44 25.63 -23.31
CA SER A 307 -1.02 25.92 -23.10
C SER A 307 -0.41 24.81 -22.25
N LEU A 308 0.74 24.27 -22.64
CA LEU A 308 1.42 23.19 -21.90
C LEU A 308 2.75 23.70 -21.36
N ARG A 309 3.05 23.42 -20.09
CA ARG A 309 4.31 23.80 -19.45
C ARG A 309 4.91 22.67 -18.64
N ILE A 310 6.20 22.41 -18.83
CA ILE A 310 6.97 21.54 -17.93
C ILE A 310 8.06 22.37 -17.26
N TRP A 311 7.93 22.55 -15.95
CA TRP A 311 8.80 23.38 -15.12
C TRP A 311 9.89 22.54 -14.45
N THR A 312 11.13 23.00 -14.56
CA THR A 312 12.33 22.40 -13.96
C THR A 312 13.31 23.49 -13.55
N PRO A 313 14.35 23.17 -12.75
CA PRO A 313 15.57 23.97 -12.75
C PRO A 313 16.11 24.16 -14.18
N ALA A 314 16.76 25.30 -14.44
CA ALA A 314 17.16 25.71 -15.80
C ALA A 314 18.03 24.68 -16.53
N GLN A 315 18.97 24.04 -15.83
CA GLN A 315 19.87 23.04 -16.43
C GLN A 315 19.16 21.77 -16.91
N ASP A 316 17.97 21.47 -16.40
CA ASP A 316 17.21 20.25 -16.71
C ASP A 316 16.12 20.47 -17.77
N VAL A 317 15.85 21.72 -18.18
CA VAL A 317 14.86 22.07 -19.22
C VAL A 317 15.09 21.29 -20.53
N PRO A 318 16.33 21.07 -21.04
CA PRO A 318 16.56 20.26 -22.24
C PRO A 318 16.03 18.82 -22.12
N LYS A 319 16.09 18.22 -20.93
CA LYS A 319 15.71 16.82 -20.64
C LYS A 319 14.19 16.61 -20.59
N THR A 320 13.38 17.67 -20.70
CA THR A 320 11.90 17.59 -20.65
C THR A 320 11.22 17.26 -21.98
N ALA A 321 11.99 17.13 -23.07
CA ALA A 321 11.44 16.96 -24.42
C ALA A 321 10.52 15.74 -24.57
N HIS A 322 10.90 14.60 -23.98
CA HIS A 322 10.11 13.37 -24.02
C HIS A 322 8.83 13.45 -23.17
N ALA A 323 8.88 14.11 -22.01
CA ALA A 323 7.69 14.35 -21.20
C ALA A 323 6.66 15.24 -21.94
N MET A 324 7.12 16.27 -22.67
CA MET A 324 6.24 17.13 -23.48
C MET A 324 5.65 16.39 -24.70
N TYR A 325 6.40 15.46 -25.30
CA TYR A 325 5.85 14.53 -26.29
C TYR A 325 4.76 13.63 -25.68
N SER A 326 5.08 13.01 -24.54
CA SER A 326 4.22 12.06 -23.84
C SER A 326 2.88 12.68 -23.41
N LEU A 327 2.91 13.94 -22.93
CA LEU A 327 1.70 14.67 -22.55
C LEU A 327 0.77 14.87 -23.75
N LYS A 328 1.30 15.33 -24.89
CA LYS A 328 0.51 15.53 -26.12
C LYS A 328 0.02 14.21 -26.71
N ALA A 329 0.78 13.12 -26.58
CA ALA A 329 0.36 11.79 -26.98
C ALA A 329 -0.81 11.28 -26.11
N ALA A 330 -0.74 11.45 -24.79
CA ALA A 330 -1.81 11.09 -23.86
C ALA A 330 -3.08 11.92 -24.10
N MET A 331 -2.95 13.24 -24.26
CA MET A 331 -4.06 14.12 -24.64
C MET A 331 -4.77 13.64 -25.91
N LYS A 332 -4.01 13.32 -26.96
CA LYS A 332 -4.58 12.88 -28.23
C LYS A 332 -5.22 11.49 -28.16
N TRP A 333 -4.61 10.56 -27.42
CA TRP A 333 -5.14 9.21 -27.26
C TRP A 333 -6.44 9.19 -26.45
N ASP A 334 -6.57 10.02 -25.41
CA ASP A 334 -7.81 10.10 -24.62
C ASP A 334 -8.98 10.69 -25.44
N GLU A 335 -8.70 11.62 -26.35
CA GLU A 335 -9.67 12.11 -27.34
C GLU A 335 -10.09 11.06 -28.38
N ASP A 336 -9.17 10.20 -28.81
CA ASP A 336 -9.43 9.18 -29.84
C ASP A 336 -10.16 7.96 -29.27
N VAL A 337 -9.73 7.45 -28.10
CA VAL A 337 -10.24 6.22 -27.49
C VAL A 337 -11.46 6.50 -26.60
N PHE A 338 -11.37 7.48 -25.70
CA PHE A 338 -12.43 7.81 -24.73
C PHE A 338 -13.21 9.08 -25.07
N GLY A 339 -12.81 9.87 -26.07
CA GLY A 339 -13.49 11.12 -26.42
C GLY A 339 -13.36 12.20 -25.35
N LEU A 340 -12.31 12.15 -24.54
CA LEU A 340 -12.12 13.00 -23.36
C LEU A 340 -11.13 14.13 -23.66
N GLU A 341 -11.66 15.33 -23.90
CA GLU A 341 -10.85 16.54 -24.08
C GLU A 341 -10.39 17.11 -22.72
N TYR A 342 -9.32 17.91 -22.74
CA TYR A 342 -8.90 18.68 -21.57
C TYR A 342 -9.81 19.91 -21.33
N ASP A 343 -10.01 20.26 -20.05
CA ASP A 343 -11.10 21.13 -19.60
C ASP A 343 -10.66 22.51 -19.05
N LEU A 344 -9.36 22.77 -18.97
CA LEU A 344 -8.75 24.07 -18.66
C LEU A 344 -7.86 24.56 -19.82
N ASP A 345 -7.40 25.81 -19.74
CA ASP A 345 -6.63 26.46 -20.82
C ASP A 345 -5.10 26.41 -20.62
N LEU A 346 -4.67 25.86 -19.48
CA LEU A 346 -3.27 25.65 -19.10
C LEU A 346 -3.12 24.29 -18.40
N PHE A 347 -2.07 23.55 -18.75
CA PHE A 347 -1.62 22.34 -18.06
C PHE A 347 -0.15 22.54 -17.64
N ASN A 348 0.14 22.50 -16.33
CA ASN A 348 1.51 22.54 -15.81
C ASN A 348 1.92 21.16 -15.28
N ILE A 349 3.18 20.80 -15.52
CA ILE A 349 3.92 19.74 -14.83
C ILE A 349 5.11 20.39 -14.12
N VAL A 350 5.41 19.97 -12.89
CA VAL A 350 6.63 20.38 -12.16
C VAL A 350 7.43 19.15 -11.79
N ALA A 351 8.72 19.12 -12.14
CA ALA A 351 9.64 18.06 -11.73
C ALA A 351 10.37 18.44 -10.42
N VAL A 352 10.29 17.58 -9.40
CA VAL A 352 10.97 17.76 -8.10
C VAL A 352 11.91 16.58 -7.76
N PRO A 353 13.13 16.81 -7.24
CA PRO A 353 14.06 15.73 -6.85
C PRO A 353 13.66 14.92 -5.62
N ASP A 354 12.93 15.53 -4.69
CA ASP A 354 12.54 14.94 -3.40
C ASP A 354 11.02 14.70 -3.39
N PHE A 355 10.58 13.47 -3.69
CA PHE A 355 9.16 13.11 -3.75
C PHE A 355 8.94 11.69 -3.17
N ASN A 356 7.91 11.51 -2.35
CA ASN A 356 7.56 10.19 -1.81
C ASN A 356 6.91 9.28 -2.86
N MET A 357 6.17 9.84 -3.82
CA MET A 357 5.38 9.10 -4.82
C MET A 357 6.12 9.04 -6.17
N GLY A 358 5.43 8.52 -7.20
CA GLY A 358 5.87 8.67 -8.59
C GLY A 358 5.54 10.06 -9.11
N ALA A 359 4.26 10.39 -9.19
CA ALA A 359 3.74 11.72 -9.47
C ALA A 359 2.43 11.91 -8.69
N MET A 360 1.68 12.97 -9.00
CA MET A 360 0.45 13.38 -8.32
C MET A 360 -0.41 14.24 -9.26
N GLU A 361 -1.71 13.94 -9.37
CA GLU A 361 -2.57 14.42 -10.46
C GLU A 361 -3.17 15.83 -10.28
N ASN A 362 -2.60 16.64 -9.36
CA ASN A 362 -3.23 17.88 -8.87
C ASN A 362 -3.73 18.76 -10.02
N LYS A 363 -5.02 19.14 -9.99
CA LYS A 363 -5.73 19.79 -11.12
C LYS A 363 -4.92 20.95 -11.73
N SER A 364 -4.47 20.75 -12.98
CA SER A 364 -3.63 21.64 -13.81
C SER A 364 -2.22 22.02 -13.29
N LEU A 365 -1.76 21.41 -12.21
CA LEU A 365 -0.42 21.58 -11.64
C LEU A 365 0.10 20.24 -11.09
N ASN A 366 0.26 19.27 -11.98
CA ASN A 366 0.71 17.94 -11.62
C ASN A 366 2.17 17.99 -11.14
N ILE A 367 2.49 17.33 -10.03
CA ILE A 367 3.84 17.33 -9.44
C ILE A 367 4.44 15.94 -9.59
N PHE A 368 5.62 15.87 -10.20
CA PHE A 368 6.30 14.63 -10.56
C PHE A 368 7.64 14.51 -9.84
N ASN A 369 7.97 13.29 -9.41
CA ASN A 369 9.35 12.93 -9.15
C ASN A 369 10.16 13.09 -10.44
N SER A 370 11.28 13.84 -10.38
CA SER A 370 12.18 14.12 -11.51
C SER A 370 12.53 12.91 -12.38
N LYS A 371 12.65 11.71 -11.79
CA LYS A 371 12.87 10.43 -12.48
C LYS A 371 11.82 10.11 -13.55
N LEU A 372 10.62 10.69 -13.46
CA LEU A 372 9.47 10.45 -14.34
C LEU A 372 9.16 11.67 -15.24
N VAL A 373 10.12 12.58 -15.40
CA VAL A 373 10.06 13.70 -16.37
C VAL A 373 11.35 13.85 -17.18
N LEU A 374 12.51 13.70 -16.54
CA LEU A 374 13.81 14.02 -17.15
C LEU A 374 14.37 12.83 -17.93
N ALA A 375 14.58 13.00 -19.23
CA ALA A 375 15.27 12.04 -20.08
C ALA A 375 16.08 12.70 -21.20
N SER A 376 17.30 12.21 -21.39
CA SER A 376 18.07 12.34 -22.63
C SER A 376 18.65 10.97 -23.02
N PRO A 377 19.05 10.74 -24.29
CA PRO A 377 19.56 9.44 -24.74
C PRO A 377 20.74 8.91 -23.91
N GLU A 378 21.55 9.84 -23.38
CA GLU A 378 22.77 9.57 -22.64
C GLU A 378 22.51 9.34 -21.14
N THR A 379 21.34 9.74 -20.62
CA THR A 379 21.01 9.69 -19.18
C THR A 379 19.86 8.74 -18.82
N ALA A 380 18.96 8.45 -19.77
CA ALA A 380 17.76 7.65 -19.56
C ALA A 380 17.71 6.45 -20.53
N SER A 381 17.34 5.28 -19.99
CA SER A 381 17.17 4.05 -20.78
C SER A 381 15.75 3.94 -21.34
N ASP A 382 15.54 3.00 -22.27
CA ASP A 382 14.22 2.71 -22.86
C ASP A 382 13.15 2.42 -21.79
N ALA A 383 13.54 1.82 -20.67
CA ALA A 383 12.63 1.57 -19.54
C ALA A 383 12.24 2.85 -18.79
N ASP A 384 13.13 3.85 -18.73
CA ASP A 384 12.82 5.17 -18.17
C ASP A 384 11.95 5.98 -19.14
N TYR A 385 12.28 5.99 -20.44
CA TYR A 385 11.44 6.62 -21.48
C TYR A 385 10.02 6.02 -21.49
N ALA A 386 9.88 4.69 -21.39
CA ALA A 386 8.59 4.03 -21.30
C ALA A 386 7.85 4.32 -19.98
N ALA A 387 8.57 4.45 -18.85
CA ALA A 387 7.98 4.84 -17.58
C ALA A 387 7.49 6.30 -17.58
N ILE A 388 8.26 7.22 -18.18
CA ILE A 388 7.86 8.63 -18.39
C ILE A 388 6.61 8.67 -19.26
N LEU A 389 6.59 7.95 -20.39
CA LEU A 389 5.41 7.90 -21.26
C LEU A 389 4.16 7.40 -20.50
N GLY A 390 4.29 6.27 -19.79
CA GLY A 390 3.19 5.68 -19.03
C GLY A 390 2.66 6.58 -17.92
N VAL A 391 3.54 7.15 -17.08
CA VAL A 391 3.12 7.98 -15.95
C VAL A 391 2.65 9.37 -16.40
N ILE A 392 3.28 10.01 -17.38
CA ILE A 392 2.74 11.26 -17.97
C ILE A 392 1.31 11.03 -18.52
N GLY A 393 1.05 9.85 -19.10
CA GLY A 393 -0.29 9.42 -19.47
C GLY A 393 -1.22 9.27 -18.26
N HIS A 394 -0.83 8.47 -17.28
CA HIS A 394 -1.55 8.20 -16.03
C HIS A 394 -2.04 9.49 -15.34
N GLU A 395 -1.13 10.42 -15.05
CA GLU A 395 -1.43 11.69 -14.38
C GLU A 395 -2.33 12.63 -15.21
N TYR A 396 -2.26 12.55 -16.55
CA TYR A 396 -3.20 13.24 -17.44
C TYR A 396 -4.58 12.58 -17.41
N PHE A 397 -4.65 11.24 -17.46
CA PHE A 397 -5.90 10.48 -17.51
C PHE A 397 -6.74 10.66 -16.24
N HIS A 398 -6.11 10.83 -15.08
CA HIS A 398 -6.77 11.22 -13.82
C HIS A 398 -7.57 12.53 -13.92
N ASN A 399 -7.27 13.43 -14.88
CA ASN A 399 -8.05 14.65 -15.08
C ASN A 399 -9.56 14.39 -15.25
N TRP A 400 -9.91 13.20 -15.78
CA TRP A 400 -11.26 12.67 -15.78
C TRP A 400 -11.48 11.60 -14.70
N THR A 401 -10.58 10.61 -14.61
CA THR A 401 -10.72 9.45 -13.70
C THR A 401 -9.98 9.66 -12.38
N GLY A 402 -10.43 10.66 -11.61
CA GLY A 402 -9.86 11.08 -10.32
C GLY A 402 -10.27 12.51 -9.97
N ASN A 403 -10.13 13.43 -10.93
CA ASN A 403 -10.35 14.86 -10.68
C ASN A 403 -11.78 15.32 -10.98
N ARG A 404 -12.33 15.01 -12.17
CA ARG A 404 -13.71 15.37 -12.55
C ARG A 404 -14.76 14.43 -11.96
N VAL A 405 -14.38 13.16 -11.75
CA VAL A 405 -15.11 12.21 -10.90
C VAL A 405 -14.12 11.66 -9.87
N THR A 406 -14.33 11.96 -8.59
CA THR A 406 -13.41 11.64 -7.49
C THR A 406 -13.95 10.54 -6.58
N CYS A 407 -13.12 10.01 -5.68
CA CYS A 407 -13.51 9.09 -4.63
C CYS A 407 -14.38 9.79 -3.57
N ARG A 408 -15.48 9.15 -3.13
CA ARG A 408 -16.29 9.61 -1.97
C ARG A 408 -15.52 9.52 -0.64
N ASP A 409 -14.73 8.47 -0.50
CA ASP A 409 -13.91 8.19 0.68
C ASP A 409 -12.69 7.35 0.27
N TRP A 410 -11.67 7.29 1.12
CA TRP A 410 -10.39 6.65 0.79
C TRP A 410 -10.47 5.14 0.57
N PHE A 411 -11.52 4.45 1.03
CA PHE A 411 -11.72 3.04 0.65
C PHE A 411 -12.01 2.92 -0.86
N GLN A 412 -12.63 3.93 -1.48
CA GLN A 412 -12.89 3.95 -2.92
C GLN A 412 -11.64 4.25 -3.77
N LEU A 413 -10.43 4.35 -3.22
CA LEU A 413 -9.21 4.70 -3.96
C LEU A 413 -9.03 3.90 -5.27
N SER A 414 -9.32 2.60 -5.25
CA SER A 414 -9.24 1.72 -6.43
C SER A 414 -10.25 2.06 -7.56
N LEU A 415 -11.22 2.96 -7.32
CA LEU A 415 -12.04 3.56 -8.36
C LEU A 415 -11.22 4.47 -9.28
N LYS A 416 -10.45 5.42 -8.72
CA LYS A 416 -9.56 6.27 -9.53
C LYS A 416 -8.36 5.45 -10.01
N GLU A 417 -7.74 4.69 -9.12
CA GLU A 417 -6.49 3.99 -9.41
C GLU A 417 -6.65 2.81 -10.36
N GLY A 418 -7.60 1.91 -10.11
CA GLY A 418 -7.83 0.76 -10.99
C GLY A 418 -8.20 1.21 -12.41
N LEU A 419 -8.98 2.29 -12.53
CA LEU A 419 -9.41 2.82 -13.81
C LEU A 419 -8.31 3.59 -14.54
N THR A 420 -7.52 4.41 -13.83
CA THR A 420 -6.41 5.16 -14.42
C THR A 420 -5.21 4.26 -14.75
N VAL A 421 -4.85 3.30 -13.89
CA VAL A 421 -3.84 2.28 -14.24
C VAL A 421 -4.28 1.51 -15.48
N PHE A 422 -5.54 1.07 -15.56
CA PHE A 422 -6.05 0.44 -16.77
C PHE A 422 -5.93 1.34 -18.02
N ARG A 423 -6.17 2.66 -17.88
CA ARG A 423 -5.97 3.65 -18.96
C ARG A 423 -4.48 3.78 -19.35
N ASP A 424 -3.54 3.81 -18.41
CA ASP A 424 -2.10 3.80 -18.74
C ASP A 424 -1.63 2.50 -19.40
N GLN A 425 -2.19 1.36 -18.99
CA GLN A 425 -1.87 0.06 -19.56
C GLN A 425 -2.30 -0.02 -21.02
N GLU A 426 -3.51 0.44 -21.35
CA GLU A 426 -4.00 0.47 -22.73
C GLU A 426 -3.26 1.51 -23.58
N PHE A 427 -2.99 2.72 -23.05
CA PHE A 427 -2.20 3.74 -23.75
C PHE A 427 -0.80 3.24 -24.10
N SER A 428 -0.08 2.69 -23.12
CA SER A 428 1.24 2.10 -23.32
C SER A 428 1.22 0.92 -24.30
N SER A 429 0.11 0.17 -24.34
CA SER A 429 -0.08 -0.95 -25.28
C SER A 429 -0.34 -0.51 -26.71
N ASP A 430 -0.94 0.68 -26.91
CA ASP A 430 -1.19 1.24 -28.24
C ASP A 430 0.01 2.07 -28.76
N MET A 431 0.86 2.59 -27.86
CA MET A 431 2.09 3.31 -28.21
C MET A 431 3.32 2.39 -28.41
N GLY A 432 3.20 1.09 -28.09
CA GLY A 432 4.29 0.10 -28.13
C GLY A 432 3.78 -1.31 -28.43
N SER A 433 4.41 -2.34 -27.85
CA SER A 433 3.91 -3.72 -27.95
C SER A 433 2.90 -4.06 -26.86
N ARG A 434 1.64 -4.27 -27.27
CA ARG A 434 0.52 -4.70 -26.41
C ARG A 434 0.81 -6.02 -25.70
N THR A 435 1.37 -7.01 -26.40
CA THR A 435 1.77 -8.30 -25.81
C THR A 435 2.82 -8.12 -24.73
N VAL A 436 3.86 -7.31 -24.99
CA VAL A 436 4.99 -7.16 -24.08
C VAL A 436 4.65 -6.27 -22.88
N LYS A 437 3.79 -5.25 -23.05
CA LYS A 437 3.18 -4.53 -21.93
C LYS A 437 2.34 -5.47 -21.08
N ARG A 438 1.51 -6.33 -21.70
CA ARG A 438 0.69 -7.31 -20.97
C ARG A 438 1.51 -8.30 -20.15
N ILE A 439 2.54 -8.91 -20.75
CA ILE A 439 3.52 -9.76 -20.05
C ILE A 439 4.09 -9.01 -18.84
N SER A 440 4.59 -7.79 -19.06
CA SER A 440 5.25 -6.99 -18.01
C SER A 440 4.32 -6.62 -16.85
N ASP A 441 3.04 -6.36 -17.12
CA ASP A 441 2.06 -6.04 -16.08
C ASP A 441 1.62 -7.29 -15.30
N VAL A 442 1.45 -8.44 -15.97
CA VAL A 442 1.12 -9.71 -15.31
C VAL A 442 2.28 -10.22 -14.44
N SER A 443 3.54 -10.06 -14.89
CA SER A 443 4.72 -10.36 -14.07
C SER A 443 4.76 -9.50 -12.79
N LYS A 444 4.53 -8.18 -12.89
CA LYS A 444 4.44 -7.29 -11.70
C LYS A 444 3.35 -7.75 -10.74
N LEU A 445 2.17 -8.07 -11.27
CA LEU A 445 1.03 -8.55 -10.49
C LEU A 445 1.35 -9.85 -9.74
N ARG A 446 2.03 -10.81 -10.38
CA ARG A 446 2.42 -12.08 -9.74
C ARG A 446 3.55 -11.95 -8.72
N ILE A 447 4.51 -11.05 -8.94
CA ILE A 447 5.66 -10.85 -8.05
C ILE A 447 5.29 -10.00 -6.82
N SER A 448 4.37 -9.04 -6.97
CA SER A 448 4.01 -8.08 -5.91
C SER A 448 2.61 -8.29 -5.32
N GLN A 449 1.56 -8.35 -6.16
CA GLN A 449 0.17 -8.37 -5.67
C GLN A 449 -0.27 -9.75 -5.18
N PHE A 450 0.06 -10.85 -5.87
CA PHE A 450 -0.32 -12.20 -5.44
C PHE A 450 0.27 -12.59 -4.06
N PRO A 451 1.52 -12.21 -3.71
CA PRO A 451 2.03 -12.41 -2.36
C PRO A 451 1.38 -11.49 -1.32
N GLN A 452 1.03 -10.25 -1.69
CA GLN A 452 0.28 -9.35 -0.79
C GLN A 452 -1.13 -9.89 -0.49
N ASP A 453 -1.83 -10.39 -1.52
CA ASP A 453 -3.14 -11.07 -1.45
C ASP A 453 -3.12 -12.33 -0.54
N ALA A 454 -1.95 -12.97 -0.37
CA ALA A 454 -1.74 -14.13 0.50
C ALA A 454 -1.10 -13.77 1.85
N SER A 455 -0.79 -12.49 2.09
CA SER A 455 -0.09 -12.02 3.29
C SER A 455 -1.04 -11.66 4.43
N PRO A 456 -0.53 -11.42 5.65
CA PRO A 456 -1.27 -10.75 6.72
C PRO A 456 -1.85 -9.37 6.35
N MET A 457 -1.33 -8.71 5.30
CA MET A 457 -1.81 -7.43 4.76
C MET A 457 -2.83 -7.61 3.62
N ALA A 458 -3.33 -8.82 3.39
CA ALA A 458 -4.31 -9.11 2.34
C ALA A 458 -5.62 -8.35 2.55
N HIS A 459 -6.02 -7.57 1.55
CA HIS A 459 -7.24 -6.78 1.53
C HIS A 459 -7.98 -6.96 0.18
N PRO A 460 -9.29 -6.66 0.10
CA PRO A 460 -9.97 -6.63 -1.19
C PRO A 460 -9.44 -5.49 -2.08
N VAL A 461 -9.92 -5.39 -3.32
CA VAL A 461 -9.54 -4.31 -4.25
C VAL A 461 -9.88 -2.93 -3.64
N ARG A 462 -11.05 -2.82 -3.01
CA ARG A 462 -11.49 -1.69 -2.18
C ARG A 462 -10.99 -1.87 -0.72
N PRO A 463 -9.68 -1.68 -0.45
CA PRO A 463 -9.27 -0.34 -0.04
C PRO A 463 -7.99 0.23 -0.68
N HIS A 464 -7.00 -0.56 -1.10
CA HIS A 464 -5.65 -0.04 -1.41
C HIS A 464 -4.93 -0.69 -2.62
N SER A 465 -5.58 -1.51 -3.47
CA SER A 465 -4.89 -2.10 -4.63
C SER A 465 -5.10 -1.32 -5.93
N TYR A 466 -3.99 -0.85 -6.49
CA TYR A 466 -3.89 -0.20 -7.80
C TYR A 466 -3.86 -1.28 -8.90
N ILE A 467 -2.88 -2.20 -8.80
CA ILE A 467 -2.59 -3.23 -9.81
C ILE A 467 -3.76 -4.22 -9.98
N LYS A 468 -4.38 -4.68 -8.89
CA LYS A 468 -5.55 -5.58 -8.97
C LYS A 468 -6.80 -4.85 -9.44
N GLY A 469 -6.92 -3.55 -9.14
CA GLY A 469 -8.01 -2.70 -9.63
C GLY A 469 -8.03 -2.64 -11.17
N ALA A 470 -6.86 -2.47 -11.80
CA ALA A 470 -6.72 -2.47 -13.25
C ALA A 470 -7.22 -3.77 -13.91
N GLU A 471 -7.00 -4.92 -13.27
CA GLU A 471 -7.50 -6.20 -13.76
C GLU A 471 -9.02 -6.35 -13.60
N VAL A 472 -9.62 -5.78 -12.56
CA VAL A 472 -11.09 -5.73 -12.43
C VAL A 472 -11.69 -4.82 -13.51
N VAL A 473 -11.06 -3.69 -13.81
CA VAL A 473 -11.47 -2.82 -14.93
C VAL A 473 -11.30 -3.53 -16.28
N ARG A 474 -10.19 -4.25 -16.46
CA ARG A 474 -9.92 -5.08 -17.64
C ARG A 474 -10.97 -6.18 -17.83
N MET A 475 -11.43 -6.83 -16.76
CA MET A 475 -12.49 -7.84 -16.84
C MET A 475 -13.82 -7.28 -17.39
N TYR A 476 -14.21 -6.03 -17.07
CA TYR A 476 -15.36 -5.41 -17.75
C TYR A 476 -15.10 -5.24 -19.25
N LYS A 477 -13.90 -4.79 -19.69
CA LYS A 477 -13.58 -4.68 -21.12
C LYS A 477 -13.57 -6.05 -21.82
N THR A 478 -13.08 -7.09 -21.16
CA THR A 478 -13.17 -8.48 -21.66
C THR A 478 -14.63 -8.87 -21.88
N LEU A 479 -15.50 -8.65 -20.89
CA LEU A 479 -16.89 -9.11 -20.92
C LEU A 479 -17.83 -8.29 -21.82
N LEU A 480 -17.57 -7.00 -21.99
CA LEU A 480 -18.40 -6.07 -22.77
C LEU A 480 -17.86 -5.80 -24.18
N GLY A 481 -16.62 -6.22 -24.45
CA GLY A 481 -15.84 -5.75 -25.59
C GLY A 481 -15.53 -4.25 -25.53
N SER A 482 -14.70 -3.77 -26.43
CA SER A 482 -14.30 -2.34 -26.49
C SER A 482 -15.51 -1.40 -26.66
N GLN A 483 -16.53 -1.78 -27.44
CA GLN A 483 -17.71 -0.93 -27.65
C GLN A 483 -18.62 -0.87 -26.41
N GLY A 484 -18.87 -1.99 -25.72
CA GLY A 484 -19.74 -1.99 -24.55
C GLY A 484 -19.08 -1.32 -23.34
N PHE A 485 -17.77 -1.55 -23.15
CA PHE A 485 -16.98 -0.83 -22.15
C PHE A 485 -16.99 0.68 -22.41
N ARG A 486 -16.85 1.10 -23.68
CA ARG A 486 -16.93 2.52 -24.06
C ARG A 486 -18.28 3.15 -23.70
N LYS A 487 -19.41 2.49 -24.00
CA LYS A 487 -20.75 2.95 -23.58
C LYS A 487 -20.88 3.09 -22.06
N GLY A 488 -20.27 2.16 -21.30
CA GLY A 488 -20.23 2.21 -19.84
C GLY A 488 -19.46 3.43 -19.32
N MET A 489 -18.31 3.75 -19.91
CA MET A 489 -17.55 4.98 -19.61
C MET A 489 -18.35 6.24 -19.94
N ASP A 490 -18.99 6.30 -21.12
CA ASP A 490 -19.82 7.44 -21.53
C ASP A 490 -21.00 7.66 -20.56
N LEU A 491 -21.63 6.59 -20.08
CA LEU A 491 -22.71 6.66 -19.09
C LEU A 491 -22.20 7.04 -17.69
N TYR A 492 -21.02 6.56 -17.29
CA TYR A 492 -20.38 6.88 -16.01
C TYR A 492 -20.12 8.39 -15.90
N PHE A 493 -19.40 8.99 -16.86
CA PHE A 493 -19.16 10.44 -16.84
C PHE A 493 -20.46 11.24 -16.94
N LYS A 494 -21.41 10.83 -17.80
CA LYS A 494 -22.73 11.46 -17.93
C LYS A 494 -23.54 11.49 -16.62
N ARG A 495 -23.34 10.52 -15.72
CA ARG A 495 -24.00 10.43 -14.41
C ARG A 495 -23.24 11.18 -13.31
N HIS A 496 -21.92 11.12 -13.32
CA HIS A 496 -21.09 11.38 -12.14
C HIS A 496 -20.09 12.55 -12.28
N ASP A 497 -20.07 13.26 -13.41
CA ASP A 497 -19.27 14.48 -13.57
C ASP A 497 -19.53 15.51 -12.45
N GLY A 498 -18.45 16.03 -11.86
CA GLY A 498 -18.47 16.96 -10.73
C GLY A 498 -18.83 16.35 -9.38
N GLN A 499 -18.71 15.02 -9.21
CA GLN A 499 -19.14 14.29 -8.01
C GLN A 499 -18.04 13.42 -7.39
N ALA A 500 -18.22 13.10 -6.10
CA ALA A 500 -17.42 12.16 -5.33
C ALA A 500 -18.22 10.85 -5.13
N VAL A 501 -17.77 9.74 -5.71
CA VAL A 501 -18.58 8.52 -5.94
C VAL A 501 -17.87 7.22 -5.52
N THR A 502 -18.49 6.07 -5.77
CA THR A 502 -18.06 4.74 -5.29
C THR A 502 -17.80 3.73 -6.40
N CYS A 503 -17.18 2.60 -6.06
CA CYS A 503 -17.00 1.47 -6.99
C CYS A 503 -18.34 0.92 -7.50
N GLU A 504 -19.39 0.92 -6.68
CA GLU A 504 -20.75 0.52 -7.04
C GLU A 504 -21.38 1.42 -8.12
N ASP A 505 -21.07 2.72 -8.15
CA ASP A 505 -21.54 3.65 -9.18
C ASP A 505 -20.94 3.32 -10.56
N PHE A 506 -19.66 2.99 -10.60
CA PHE A 506 -18.96 2.53 -11.81
C PHE A 506 -19.48 1.18 -12.31
N PHE A 507 -19.68 0.21 -11.40
CA PHE A 507 -20.34 -1.06 -11.71
C PHE A 507 -21.74 -0.85 -12.30
N ALA A 508 -22.55 0.02 -11.70
CA ALA A 508 -23.89 0.34 -12.19
C ALA A 508 -23.86 0.98 -13.57
N ALA A 509 -22.93 1.91 -13.85
CA ALA A 509 -22.77 2.50 -15.17
C ALA A 509 -22.35 1.47 -16.24
N MET A 510 -21.41 0.58 -15.93
CA MET A 510 -20.97 -0.50 -16.84
C MET A 510 -22.09 -1.49 -17.15
N ARG A 511 -22.88 -1.86 -16.14
CA ARG A 511 -24.06 -2.73 -16.26
C ARG A 511 -25.16 -2.08 -17.10
N ASP A 512 -25.62 -0.90 -16.69
CA ASP A 512 -26.81 -0.24 -17.23
C ASP A 512 -26.63 0.24 -18.68
N ALA A 513 -25.39 0.50 -19.11
CA ALA A 513 -25.09 0.89 -20.49
C ALA A 513 -25.17 -0.29 -21.49
N ASN A 514 -25.26 -1.53 -21.01
CA ASN A 514 -25.09 -2.75 -21.79
C ASN A 514 -26.15 -3.84 -21.52
N ASP A 515 -27.07 -3.61 -20.58
CA ASP A 515 -28.02 -4.62 -20.07
C ASP A 515 -27.34 -5.94 -19.66
N ALA A 516 -26.16 -5.81 -19.04
CA ALA A 516 -25.26 -6.92 -18.79
C ALA A 516 -25.55 -7.64 -17.46
N ASP A 517 -25.74 -8.97 -17.51
CA ASP A 517 -25.73 -9.78 -16.29
C ASP A 517 -24.29 -9.96 -15.77
N PHE A 518 -24.06 -9.43 -14.57
CA PHE A 518 -22.83 -9.50 -13.79
C PHE A 518 -23.10 -10.02 -12.36
N ALA A 519 -23.93 -11.07 -12.23
CA ALA A 519 -24.13 -11.80 -10.98
C ALA A 519 -22.81 -12.02 -10.21
N ASN A 520 -22.81 -11.73 -8.92
CA ASN A 520 -21.65 -11.84 -8.01
C ASN A 520 -20.37 -11.05 -8.38
N PHE A 521 -20.33 -10.27 -9.48
CA PHE A 521 -19.10 -9.58 -9.90
C PHE A 521 -18.56 -8.59 -8.86
N LEU A 522 -19.45 -7.95 -8.08
CA LEU A 522 -19.04 -7.06 -6.98
C LEU A 522 -18.17 -7.74 -5.91
N GLN A 523 -18.12 -9.09 -5.86
CA GLN A 523 -17.20 -9.82 -4.99
C GLN A 523 -15.72 -9.51 -5.27
N TRP A 524 -15.35 -9.05 -6.46
CA TRP A 524 -14.00 -8.52 -6.73
C TRP A 524 -13.65 -7.27 -5.90
N TYR A 525 -14.65 -6.48 -5.48
CA TYR A 525 -14.45 -5.31 -4.62
C TYR A 525 -14.61 -5.60 -3.12
N SER A 526 -15.20 -6.73 -2.72
CA SER A 526 -15.40 -7.11 -1.30
C SER A 526 -14.50 -8.25 -0.81
N GLN A 527 -14.08 -9.19 -1.66
CA GLN A 527 -13.26 -10.34 -1.24
C GLN A 527 -11.76 -10.10 -1.48
N ALA A 528 -10.97 -10.29 -0.42
CA ALA A 528 -9.51 -10.35 -0.47
C ALA A 528 -9.01 -11.71 -0.98
N GLY A 529 -7.73 -11.79 -1.35
CA GLY A 529 -7.08 -13.02 -1.82
C GLY A 529 -7.19 -13.24 -3.33
N THR A 530 -6.38 -14.17 -3.82
CA THR A 530 -6.32 -14.56 -5.22
C THR A 530 -7.11 -15.86 -5.43
N PRO A 531 -8.09 -15.94 -6.36
CA PRO A 531 -8.78 -17.19 -6.63
C PRO A 531 -7.84 -18.24 -7.23
N LEU A 532 -8.01 -19.49 -6.79
CA LEU A 532 -7.45 -20.67 -7.41
C LEU A 532 -8.52 -21.31 -8.29
N VAL A 533 -8.21 -21.55 -9.55
CA VAL A 533 -9.08 -22.24 -10.51
C VAL A 533 -8.36 -23.46 -11.04
N LYS A 534 -9.00 -24.62 -10.94
CA LYS A 534 -8.51 -25.89 -11.47
C LYS A 534 -9.35 -26.28 -12.69
N VAL A 535 -8.70 -26.74 -13.74
CA VAL A 535 -9.34 -27.16 -15.00
C VAL A 535 -8.92 -28.58 -15.32
N THR A 536 -9.87 -29.41 -15.73
CA THR A 536 -9.62 -30.74 -16.29
C THR A 536 -10.36 -30.93 -17.59
N SER A 537 -9.74 -31.58 -18.57
CA SER A 537 -10.26 -31.77 -19.91
C SER A 537 -10.60 -33.24 -20.22
N THR A 538 -11.62 -33.43 -21.05
CA THR A 538 -11.98 -34.75 -21.62
C THR A 538 -12.34 -34.57 -23.09
N TYR A 539 -11.84 -35.44 -23.95
CA TYR A 539 -12.23 -35.50 -25.37
C TYR A 539 -12.95 -36.82 -25.66
N ASP A 540 -14.14 -36.74 -26.25
CA ASP A 540 -14.90 -37.88 -26.75
C ASP A 540 -14.82 -37.91 -28.29
N ALA A 541 -14.16 -38.95 -28.81
CA ALA A 541 -13.93 -39.14 -30.23
C ALA A 541 -15.10 -39.76 -31.00
N GLU A 542 -16.09 -40.34 -30.30
CA GLU A 542 -17.33 -40.86 -30.91
C GLU A 542 -18.40 -39.77 -30.98
N ALA A 543 -18.47 -38.91 -29.95
CA ALA A 543 -19.39 -37.77 -29.90
C ALA A 543 -18.87 -36.50 -30.58
N HIS A 544 -17.57 -36.43 -30.90
CA HIS A 544 -16.88 -35.21 -31.36
C HIS A 544 -17.07 -34.02 -30.40
N THR A 545 -16.91 -34.29 -29.09
CA THR A 545 -17.07 -33.28 -28.03
C THR A 545 -15.81 -33.12 -27.20
N PHE A 546 -15.57 -31.89 -26.76
CA PHE A 546 -14.50 -31.55 -25.83
C PHE A 546 -15.08 -30.85 -24.61
N THR A 547 -14.90 -31.47 -23.44
CA THR A 547 -15.43 -31.01 -22.17
C THR A 547 -14.33 -30.37 -21.33
N LEU A 548 -14.57 -29.16 -20.85
CA LEU A 548 -13.77 -28.51 -19.82
C LEU A 548 -14.58 -28.41 -18.52
N LYS A 549 -14.14 -29.12 -17.48
CA LYS A 549 -14.66 -28.95 -16.13
C LYS A 549 -13.77 -27.99 -15.35
N PHE A 550 -14.39 -26.98 -14.76
CA PHE A 550 -13.76 -25.98 -13.90
C PHE A 550 -14.17 -26.22 -12.45
N SER A 551 -13.24 -25.99 -11.52
CA SER A 551 -13.55 -25.72 -10.11
C SER A 551 -12.82 -24.47 -9.64
N GLN A 552 -13.44 -23.68 -8.76
CA GLN A 552 -12.84 -22.49 -8.17
C GLN A 552 -12.96 -22.46 -6.65
N GLU A 553 -11.94 -21.90 -6.00
CA GLU A 553 -11.95 -21.54 -4.59
C GLU A 553 -11.12 -20.28 -4.35
N VAL A 554 -11.44 -19.53 -3.29
CA VAL A 554 -10.58 -18.44 -2.80
C VAL A 554 -10.09 -18.85 -1.43
N PRO A 555 -8.76 -18.87 -1.16
CA PRO A 555 -8.26 -19.17 0.17
C PRO A 555 -8.76 -18.17 1.23
N PRO A 556 -9.00 -18.61 2.48
CA PRO A 556 -9.29 -17.70 3.60
C PRO A 556 -8.20 -16.65 3.80
N THR A 557 -8.57 -15.43 4.19
CA THR A 557 -7.64 -14.33 4.46
C THR A 557 -7.93 -13.70 5.82
N PRO A 558 -7.02 -12.87 6.39
CA PRO A 558 -7.33 -12.05 7.56
C PRO A 558 -8.66 -11.31 7.41
N GLY A 559 -9.47 -11.32 8.47
CA GLY A 559 -10.82 -10.72 8.50
C GLY A 559 -11.89 -11.42 7.64
N GLN A 560 -11.54 -12.39 6.79
CA GLN A 560 -12.46 -13.06 5.86
C GLN A 560 -12.21 -14.59 5.84
N PRO A 561 -12.73 -15.33 6.85
CA PRO A 561 -12.56 -16.78 6.95
C PRO A 561 -13.47 -17.58 5.99
N VAL A 562 -14.58 -16.97 5.54
CA VAL A 562 -15.52 -17.54 4.56
C VAL A 562 -15.35 -16.79 3.24
N LYS A 563 -15.49 -17.49 2.12
CA LYS A 563 -15.33 -16.96 0.76
C LYS A 563 -16.40 -17.53 -0.16
N GLU A 564 -17.03 -16.66 -0.94
CA GLU A 564 -18.00 -17.04 -1.98
C GLU A 564 -17.32 -17.23 -3.35
N PRO A 565 -17.92 -18.00 -4.28
CA PRO A 565 -17.48 -18.07 -5.67
C PRO A 565 -17.46 -16.69 -6.36
N MET A 566 -16.46 -16.49 -7.21
CA MET A 566 -16.23 -15.25 -7.95
C MET A 566 -16.81 -15.37 -9.37
N PHE A 567 -17.11 -14.23 -10.00
CA PHE A 567 -17.34 -14.16 -11.45
C PHE A 567 -15.99 -14.06 -12.17
N ILE A 568 -15.55 -15.15 -12.82
CA ILE A 568 -14.24 -15.28 -13.46
C ILE A 568 -14.42 -15.44 -14.99
N PRO A 569 -14.06 -14.43 -15.80
CA PRO A 569 -14.01 -14.56 -17.26
C PRO A 569 -12.75 -15.28 -17.71
N VAL A 570 -12.89 -16.47 -18.29
CA VAL A 570 -11.79 -17.24 -18.88
C VAL A 570 -11.91 -17.19 -20.40
N VAL A 571 -11.00 -16.47 -21.06
CA VAL A 571 -10.87 -16.49 -22.53
C VAL A 571 -10.19 -17.80 -22.93
N LEU A 572 -10.79 -18.52 -23.87
CA LEU A 572 -10.35 -19.82 -24.38
C LEU A 572 -10.06 -19.74 -25.89
N GLY A 573 -9.02 -20.43 -26.35
CA GLY A 573 -8.92 -20.99 -27.70
C GLY A 573 -8.66 -22.50 -27.64
N LEU A 574 -8.94 -23.20 -28.73
CA LEU A 574 -8.62 -24.63 -28.90
C LEU A 574 -7.72 -24.78 -30.13
N LEU A 575 -6.57 -25.44 -30.01
CA LEU A 575 -5.67 -25.67 -31.14
C LEU A 575 -5.78 -27.09 -31.70
N ASP A 576 -5.76 -27.19 -33.03
CA ASP A 576 -5.58 -28.44 -33.77
C ASP A 576 -4.14 -28.99 -33.65
N THR A 577 -3.92 -30.23 -34.07
CA THR A 577 -2.60 -30.89 -34.04
C THR A 577 -1.55 -30.24 -34.96
N SER A 578 -1.93 -29.31 -35.83
CA SER A 578 -1.04 -28.50 -36.67
C SER A 578 -0.67 -27.14 -36.06
N GLY A 579 -1.27 -26.78 -34.92
CA GLY A 579 -1.01 -25.53 -34.21
C GLY A 579 -1.92 -24.37 -34.61
N LYS A 580 -3.11 -24.63 -35.17
CA LYS A 580 -4.07 -23.58 -35.58
C LYS A 580 -5.29 -23.57 -34.68
N ASP A 581 -5.87 -22.39 -34.47
CA ASP A 581 -7.14 -22.28 -33.78
C ASP A 581 -8.27 -23.02 -34.53
N MET A 582 -9.01 -23.84 -33.79
CA MET A 582 -10.19 -24.54 -34.25
C MET A 582 -11.41 -23.59 -34.21
N PRO A 583 -12.32 -23.66 -35.19
CA PRO A 583 -13.57 -22.89 -35.15
C PRO A 583 -14.50 -23.43 -34.06
N LEU A 584 -15.09 -22.54 -33.27
CA LEU A 584 -15.99 -22.86 -32.17
C LEU A 584 -17.44 -22.54 -32.58
N SER A 585 -18.24 -23.56 -32.87
CA SER A 585 -19.66 -23.41 -33.26
C SER A 585 -20.55 -23.03 -32.07
N CYS A 586 -20.50 -23.84 -31.02
CA CYS A 586 -21.41 -23.80 -29.88
C CYS A 586 -20.78 -24.44 -28.63
N VAL A 587 -21.31 -24.06 -27.47
CA VAL A 587 -20.98 -24.63 -26.17
C VAL A 587 -22.26 -24.91 -25.39
N TYR A 588 -22.37 -26.12 -24.84
CA TYR A 588 -23.43 -26.46 -23.89
C TYR A 588 -22.99 -26.12 -22.47
N HIS A 589 -23.80 -25.32 -21.78
CA HIS A 589 -23.56 -24.87 -20.41
C HIS A 589 -24.89 -24.54 -19.73
N ASP A 590 -25.09 -25.02 -18.50
CA ASP A 590 -26.30 -24.77 -17.70
C ASP A 590 -27.61 -25.26 -18.34
N GLY A 591 -27.57 -26.45 -18.95
CA GLY A 591 -28.75 -27.05 -19.59
C GLY A 591 -29.15 -26.41 -20.93
N ALA A 592 -28.38 -25.43 -21.42
CA ALA A 592 -28.65 -24.70 -22.64
C ALA A 592 -27.47 -24.76 -23.62
N LEU A 593 -27.76 -25.02 -24.89
CA LEU A 593 -26.79 -24.87 -25.98
C LEU A 593 -26.70 -23.39 -26.37
N LYS A 594 -25.49 -22.83 -26.32
CA LYS A 594 -25.20 -21.43 -26.62
C LYS A 594 -24.33 -21.38 -27.88
N SER A 595 -24.76 -20.65 -28.91
CA SER A 595 -23.92 -20.42 -30.09
C SER A 595 -22.82 -19.41 -29.76
N ILE A 596 -21.64 -19.62 -30.34
CA ILE A 596 -20.46 -18.76 -30.13
C ILE A 596 -20.25 -17.83 -31.34
N ALA A 597 -20.57 -18.30 -32.55
CA ALA A 597 -20.44 -17.53 -33.78
C ALA A 597 -21.53 -16.46 -33.92
N SER A 598 -21.12 -15.22 -34.21
CA SER A 598 -22.01 -14.14 -34.67
C SER A 598 -21.87 -13.92 -36.18
N ASP A 599 -22.98 -13.52 -36.81
CA ASP A 599 -23.03 -12.98 -38.18
C ASP A 599 -22.28 -13.79 -39.25
N SER A 600 -22.37 -15.12 -39.17
CA SER A 600 -21.83 -16.10 -40.13
C SER A 600 -20.30 -16.16 -40.25
N GLN A 601 -19.55 -15.65 -39.27
CA GLN A 601 -18.09 -15.79 -39.20
C GLN A 601 -17.69 -16.86 -38.17
N PRO A 602 -16.65 -17.70 -38.44
CA PRO A 602 -16.14 -18.65 -37.47
C PRO A 602 -15.48 -17.91 -36.29
N ALA A 603 -15.86 -18.28 -35.07
CA ALA A 603 -15.25 -17.77 -33.84
C ALA A 603 -14.09 -18.69 -33.41
N TYR A 604 -12.88 -18.14 -33.31
CA TYR A 604 -11.67 -18.89 -32.91
C TYR A 604 -11.33 -18.74 -31.41
N SER A 605 -12.14 -17.98 -30.67
CA SER A 605 -12.01 -17.80 -29.24
C SER A 605 -13.36 -17.47 -28.61
N THR A 606 -13.54 -17.81 -27.33
CA THR A 606 -14.77 -17.52 -26.56
C THR A 606 -14.45 -17.15 -25.12
N ILE A 607 -15.43 -16.55 -24.42
CA ILE A 607 -15.31 -16.17 -23.00
C ILE A 607 -16.21 -17.10 -22.17
N LEU A 608 -15.60 -18.02 -21.44
CA LEU A 608 -16.29 -18.82 -20.44
C LEU A 608 -16.51 -17.98 -19.18
N ARG A 609 -17.75 -17.98 -18.67
CA ARG A 609 -18.14 -17.24 -17.45
C ARG A 609 -18.22 -18.23 -16.31
N VAL A 610 -17.14 -18.40 -15.56
CA VAL A 610 -17.11 -19.29 -14.38
C VAL A 610 -17.59 -18.49 -13.19
N THR A 611 -18.76 -18.85 -12.65
CA THR A 611 -19.54 -18.10 -11.65
C THR A 611 -19.89 -18.93 -10.41
N LYS A 612 -19.85 -20.27 -10.51
CA LYS A 612 -20.14 -21.21 -9.41
C LYS A 612 -18.87 -21.91 -8.96
N LYS A 613 -18.95 -22.68 -7.87
CA LYS A 613 -17.81 -23.45 -7.33
C LYS A 613 -17.30 -24.51 -8.29
N GLU A 614 -18.20 -25.19 -9.00
CA GLU A 614 -17.88 -26.15 -10.08
C GLU A 614 -18.82 -25.90 -11.25
N GLU A 615 -18.29 -25.86 -12.47
CA GLU A 615 -19.06 -25.72 -13.72
C GLU A 615 -18.41 -26.53 -14.85
N GLU A 616 -19.20 -26.85 -15.87
CA GLU A 616 -18.79 -27.66 -17.01
C GLU A 616 -19.23 -27.00 -18.31
N PHE A 617 -18.33 -27.01 -19.30
CA PHE A 617 -18.54 -26.44 -20.63
C PHE A 617 -18.21 -27.51 -21.66
N VAL A 618 -19.20 -27.94 -22.43
CA VAL A 618 -19.03 -28.97 -23.47
C VAL A 618 -19.10 -28.32 -24.85
N PHE A 619 -18.00 -28.41 -25.59
CA PHE A 619 -17.90 -27.97 -26.98
C PHE A 619 -18.27 -29.12 -27.92
N SER A 620 -18.98 -28.82 -28.99
CA SER A 620 -19.35 -29.78 -30.06
C SER A 620 -18.60 -29.47 -31.36
N ASP A 621 -18.71 -30.37 -32.33
CA ASP A 621 -18.06 -30.29 -33.65
C ASP A 621 -16.51 -30.36 -33.59
N ILE A 622 -15.96 -30.89 -32.50
CA ILE A 622 -14.52 -31.02 -32.28
C ILE A 622 -14.05 -32.36 -32.85
N LEU A 623 -13.41 -32.33 -34.03
CA LEU A 623 -13.12 -33.54 -34.82
C LEU A 623 -11.88 -34.33 -34.37
N GLU A 624 -10.94 -33.68 -33.68
CA GLU A 624 -9.75 -34.30 -33.08
C GLU A 624 -9.46 -33.68 -31.71
N ARG A 625 -8.67 -34.37 -30.87
CA ARG A 625 -8.37 -33.90 -29.50
C ARG A 625 -7.61 -32.55 -29.58
N PRO A 626 -8.18 -31.45 -29.05
CA PRO A 626 -7.53 -30.15 -29.07
C PRO A 626 -6.49 -30.02 -27.97
N VAL A 627 -5.57 -29.06 -28.13
CA VAL A 627 -4.80 -28.48 -27.02
C VAL A 627 -5.46 -27.16 -26.60
N PRO A 628 -5.99 -27.02 -25.36
CA PRO A 628 -6.70 -25.82 -24.94
C PRO A 628 -5.75 -24.70 -24.51
N SER A 629 -5.84 -23.55 -25.19
CA SER A 629 -5.21 -22.30 -24.78
C SER A 629 -6.14 -21.58 -23.77
N LEU A 630 -5.90 -21.84 -22.48
CA LEU A 630 -6.72 -21.35 -21.36
C LEU A 630 -6.26 -19.97 -20.88
N LEU A 631 -7.21 -19.12 -20.47
CA LEU A 631 -6.96 -17.81 -19.84
C LEU A 631 -6.17 -16.84 -20.75
N ARG A 632 -6.38 -16.88 -22.07
CA ARG A 632 -5.68 -16.05 -23.07
C ARG A 632 -5.60 -14.58 -22.69
N GLY A 633 -4.43 -13.97 -22.91
CA GLY A 633 -4.14 -12.59 -22.48
C GLY A 633 -4.23 -12.36 -20.96
N PHE A 634 -4.19 -13.41 -20.13
CA PHE A 634 -4.46 -13.41 -18.69
C PHE A 634 -5.83 -12.77 -18.37
N SER A 635 -6.93 -13.34 -18.88
CA SER A 635 -8.23 -12.67 -18.88
C SER A 635 -8.87 -12.40 -17.50
N ALA A 636 -8.36 -13.01 -16.43
CA ALA A 636 -8.74 -12.75 -15.04
C ALA A 636 -7.53 -12.91 -14.09
N PRO A 637 -7.45 -12.17 -12.96
CA PRO A 637 -6.31 -12.20 -12.04
C PRO A 637 -6.40 -13.39 -11.07
N ILE A 638 -6.13 -14.59 -11.60
CA ILE A 638 -6.27 -15.88 -10.89
C ILE A 638 -4.96 -16.69 -10.89
N ARG A 639 -4.89 -17.71 -10.03
CA ARG A 639 -3.98 -18.85 -10.18
C ARG A 639 -4.72 -19.95 -10.95
N LEU A 640 -4.12 -20.42 -12.04
CA LEU A 640 -4.67 -21.48 -12.89
C LEU A 640 -3.87 -22.77 -12.71
N GLU A 641 -4.55 -23.84 -12.35
CA GLU A 641 -4.06 -25.22 -12.46
C GLU A 641 -4.80 -25.92 -13.61
N SER A 642 -4.10 -26.74 -14.38
CA SER A 642 -4.68 -27.50 -15.49
C SER A 642 -4.00 -28.86 -15.66
N ASP A 643 -4.66 -29.76 -16.40
CA ASP A 643 -4.19 -31.08 -16.79
C ASP A 643 -3.24 -31.09 -18.01
N LEU A 644 -2.82 -29.91 -18.50
CA LEU A 644 -1.85 -29.77 -19.58
C LEU A 644 -0.52 -30.46 -19.24
N SER A 645 -0.14 -31.45 -20.05
CA SER A 645 1.14 -32.15 -19.92
C SER A 645 2.29 -31.25 -20.37
N ASP A 646 3.53 -31.64 -20.03
CA ASP A 646 4.73 -30.95 -20.53
C ASP A 646 4.80 -30.99 -22.07
N SER A 647 4.22 -32.01 -22.73
CA SER A 647 4.15 -32.06 -24.19
C SER A 647 3.19 -31.00 -24.75
N ASP A 648 2.05 -30.79 -24.09
CA ASP A 648 1.06 -29.78 -24.47
C ASP A 648 1.62 -28.36 -24.23
N LEU A 649 2.38 -28.17 -23.15
CA LEU A 649 3.08 -26.91 -22.88
C LEU A 649 4.21 -26.63 -23.88
N PHE A 650 5.00 -27.63 -24.28
CA PHE A 650 5.98 -27.46 -25.36
C PHE A 650 5.32 -27.18 -26.71
N PHE A 651 4.13 -27.73 -26.95
CA PHE A 651 3.33 -27.44 -28.14
C PHE A 651 2.81 -25.99 -28.15
N LEU A 652 2.20 -25.53 -27.05
CA LEU A 652 1.73 -24.14 -26.92
C LEU A 652 2.88 -23.12 -27.02
N LEU A 653 4.06 -23.43 -26.43
CA LEU A 653 5.27 -22.60 -26.55
C LEU A 653 5.76 -22.43 -28.01
N ALA A 654 5.51 -23.44 -28.86
CA ALA A 654 5.85 -23.41 -30.27
C ALA A 654 4.75 -22.80 -31.16
N HIS A 655 3.48 -22.97 -30.79
CA HIS A 655 2.34 -22.81 -31.72
C HIS A 655 1.16 -21.95 -31.26
N ASP A 656 1.06 -21.52 -29.98
CA ASP A 656 -0.11 -20.75 -29.54
C ASP A 656 -0.19 -19.38 -30.25
N SER A 657 -1.37 -19.06 -30.77
CA SER A 657 -1.69 -17.80 -31.46
C SER A 657 -1.92 -16.63 -30.49
N ASP A 658 -2.24 -16.90 -29.22
CA ASP A 658 -2.14 -15.90 -28.16
C ASP A 658 -0.68 -15.85 -27.69
N GLU A 659 0.07 -14.85 -28.16
CA GLU A 659 1.48 -14.68 -27.81
C GLU A 659 1.71 -14.64 -26.29
N PHE A 660 0.76 -14.08 -25.53
CA PHE A 660 0.83 -14.09 -24.07
C PHE A 660 0.83 -15.53 -23.51
N ASN A 661 -0.06 -16.41 -23.97
CA ASN A 661 -0.05 -17.82 -23.58
C ASN A 661 1.14 -18.60 -24.16
N ARG A 662 1.64 -18.24 -25.36
CA ARG A 662 2.91 -18.78 -25.89
C ARG A 662 4.08 -18.50 -24.94
N TRP A 663 4.14 -17.28 -24.37
CA TRP A 663 5.08 -16.94 -23.28
C TRP A 663 4.77 -17.69 -21.98
N GLU A 664 3.50 -17.72 -21.55
CA GLU A 664 3.08 -18.36 -20.29
C GLU A 664 3.46 -19.84 -20.24
N ALA A 665 3.27 -20.59 -21.32
CA ALA A 665 3.64 -22.00 -21.42
C ALA A 665 5.15 -22.20 -21.18
N GLY A 666 5.98 -21.30 -21.71
CA GLY A 666 7.42 -21.24 -21.45
C GLY A 666 7.73 -20.99 -19.98
N GLN A 667 7.03 -20.06 -19.34
CA GLN A 667 7.22 -19.78 -17.91
C GLN A 667 6.71 -20.92 -17.01
N VAL A 668 5.64 -21.65 -17.38
CA VAL A 668 5.19 -22.85 -16.66
C VAL A 668 6.27 -23.94 -16.73
N LEU A 669 6.83 -24.20 -17.92
CA LEU A 669 7.94 -25.15 -18.10
C LEU A 669 9.18 -24.71 -17.31
N ALA A 670 9.54 -23.42 -17.34
CA ALA A 670 10.68 -22.88 -16.60
C ALA A 670 10.49 -23.01 -15.09
N ARG A 671 9.31 -22.72 -14.54
CA ARG A 671 8.99 -22.89 -13.11
C ARG A 671 9.04 -24.35 -12.67
N LYS A 672 8.45 -25.28 -13.46
CA LYS A 672 8.55 -26.73 -13.23
C LYS A 672 10.01 -27.19 -13.16
N LEU A 673 10.81 -26.79 -14.15
CA LEU A 673 12.24 -27.09 -14.25
C LEU A 673 13.04 -26.54 -13.06
N MET A 674 12.84 -25.27 -12.71
CA MET A 674 13.55 -24.62 -11.60
C MET A 674 13.21 -25.28 -10.26
N LEU A 675 11.93 -25.56 -9.97
CA LEU A 675 11.53 -26.22 -8.73
C LEU A 675 12.08 -27.66 -8.63
N SER A 676 12.12 -28.41 -9.74
CA SER A 676 12.76 -29.74 -9.76
C SER A 676 14.26 -29.65 -9.46
N LEU A 677 14.97 -28.71 -10.11
CA LEU A 677 16.41 -28.54 -9.91
C LEU A 677 16.73 -27.97 -8.52
N VAL A 678 15.85 -27.19 -7.89
CA VAL A 678 15.98 -26.77 -6.48
C VAL A 678 15.87 -27.96 -5.55
N ALA A 679 14.89 -28.84 -5.74
CA ALA A 679 14.78 -30.06 -4.95
C ALA A 679 16.00 -30.97 -5.11
N ASP A 680 16.57 -31.07 -6.33
CA ASP A 680 17.81 -31.82 -6.57
C ASP A 680 19.05 -31.15 -5.94
N CYS A 681 19.14 -29.80 -6.00
CA CYS A 681 20.19 -29.01 -5.35
C CYS A 681 20.19 -29.22 -3.82
N GLN A 682 19.02 -29.17 -3.19
CA GLN A 682 18.84 -29.41 -1.75
C GLN A 682 19.19 -30.84 -1.34
N GLN A 683 19.09 -31.80 -2.27
CA GLN A 683 19.51 -33.20 -2.09
C GLN A 683 20.98 -33.45 -2.43
N GLY A 684 21.75 -32.43 -2.81
CA GLY A 684 23.16 -32.57 -3.21
C GLY A 684 23.38 -33.35 -4.51
N LYS A 685 22.36 -33.47 -5.36
CA LYS A 685 22.45 -34.17 -6.66
C LYS A 685 23.08 -33.27 -7.73
N PRO A 686 23.68 -33.85 -8.79
CA PRO A 686 24.13 -33.09 -9.94
C PRO A 686 22.93 -32.46 -10.67
N LEU A 687 23.00 -31.16 -10.94
CA LEU A 687 22.01 -30.44 -11.73
C LEU A 687 22.16 -30.78 -13.21
N VAL A 688 21.06 -31.06 -13.91
CA VAL A 688 21.04 -31.43 -15.33
C VAL A 688 19.93 -30.64 -16.04
N LEU A 689 20.29 -29.85 -17.04
CA LEU A 689 19.33 -29.08 -17.83
C LEU A 689 18.58 -30.00 -18.81
N ASN A 690 17.27 -29.82 -18.95
CA ASN A 690 16.45 -30.62 -19.86
C ASN A 690 16.69 -30.17 -21.33
N PRO A 691 17.21 -31.03 -22.23
CA PRO A 691 17.52 -30.63 -23.60
C PRO A 691 16.30 -30.15 -24.42
N LYS A 692 15.08 -30.60 -24.07
CA LYS A 692 13.85 -30.08 -24.70
C LYS A 692 13.61 -28.60 -24.38
N PHE A 693 13.96 -28.17 -23.16
CA PHE A 693 13.84 -26.77 -22.75
C PHE A 693 14.81 -25.88 -23.54
N VAL A 694 16.07 -26.32 -23.68
CA VAL A 694 17.07 -25.64 -24.52
C VAL A 694 16.62 -25.54 -25.97
N GLN A 695 16.09 -26.64 -26.54
CA GLN A 695 15.58 -26.64 -27.90
C GLN A 695 14.35 -25.75 -28.09
N GLY A 696 13.47 -25.66 -27.09
CA GLY A 696 12.35 -24.70 -27.08
C GLY A 696 12.83 -23.25 -27.14
N LEU A 697 13.77 -22.86 -26.27
CA LEU A 697 14.33 -21.50 -26.28
C LEU A 697 15.14 -21.22 -27.57
N ARG A 698 15.88 -22.21 -28.09
CA ARG A 698 16.55 -22.11 -29.41
C ARG A 698 15.56 -21.83 -30.54
N SER A 699 14.38 -22.47 -30.51
CA SER A 699 13.32 -22.25 -31.50
C SER A 699 12.83 -20.80 -31.48
N ILE A 700 12.54 -20.26 -30.29
CA ILE A 700 12.05 -18.88 -30.13
C ILE A 700 13.13 -17.86 -30.52
N LEU A 701 14.37 -18.07 -30.09
CA LEU A 701 15.52 -17.22 -30.42
C LEU A 701 15.84 -17.19 -31.93
N SER A 702 15.40 -18.22 -32.68
CA SER A 702 15.62 -18.35 -34.13
C SER A 702 14.41 -17.93 -34.98
N ASP A 703 13.25 -17.65 -34.39
CA ASP A 703 12.01 -17.31 -35.11
C ASP A 703 12.00 -15.84 -35.52
N SER A 704 12.40 -15.57 -36.76
CA SER A 704 12.49 -14.21 -37.31
C SER A 704 11.14 -13.51 -37.53
N ASN A 705 10.02 -14.19 -37.28
CA ASN A 705 8.66 -13.63 -37.42
C ASN A 705 8.13 -13.04 -36.11
N LEU A 706 8.73 -13.40 -34.98
CA LEU A 706 8.39 -12.88 -33.66
C LEU A 706 8.95 -11.48 -33.44
N ASP A 707 8.24 -10.69 -32.62
CA ASP A 707 8.77 -9.44 -32.09
C ASP A 707 10.03 -9.67 -31.24
N LYS A 708 11.04 -8.81 -31.41
CA LYS A 708 12.33 -8.98 -30.72
C LYS A 708 12.24 -8.72 -29.21
N GLU A 709 11.35 -7.82 -28.75
CA GLU A 709 11.14 -7.64 -27.32
C GLU A 709 10.37 -8.83 -26.73
N PHE A 710 9.40 -9.39 -27.46
CA PHE A 710 8.75 -10.65 -27.09
C PHE A 710 9.76 -11.80 -26.94
N ILE A 711 10.65 -12.02 -27.92
CA ILE A 711 11.73 -13.02 -27.81
C ILE A 711 12.54 -12.78 -26.53
N ALA A 712 12.93 -11.53 -26.25
CA ALA A 712 13.70 -11.17 -25.06
C ALA A 712 12.96 -11.50 -23.75
N LYS A 713 11.63 -11.29 -23.67
CA LYS A 713 10.83 -11.72 -22.50
C LYS A 713 10.68 -13.24 -22.42
N ALA A 714 10.51 -13.93 -23.55
CA ALA A 714 10.29 -15.38 -23.62
C ALA A 714 11.53 -16.22 -23.28
N ILE A 715 12.74 -15.70 -23.51
CA ILE A 715 13.98 -16.33 -23.03
C ILE A 715 14.41 -15.88 -21.63
N THR A 716 13.64 -15.02 -20.95
CA THR A 716 13.96 -14.54 -19.60
C THR A 716 13.41 -15.50 -18.54
N LEU A 717 14.33 -16.17 -17.82
CA LEU A 717 13.99 -17.06 -16.71
C LEU A 717 13.17 -16.35 -15.62
N PRO A 718 12.22 -17.06 -14.95
CA PRO A 718 11.53 -16.59 -13.76
C PRO A 718 12.44 -15.94 -12.70
N GLY A 719 11.85 -15.03 -11.91
CA GLY A 719 12.54 -14.36 -10.82
C GLY A 719 12.72 -15.28 -9.61
N GLU A 720 13.79 -15.09 -8.85
CA GLU A 720 14.06 -15.89 -7.63
C GLU A 720 12.94 -15.75 -6.61
N GLY A 721 12.39 -14.54 -6.45
CA GLY A 721 11.20 -14.29 -5.64
C GLY A 721 9.95 -15.02 -6.10
N GLU A 722 9.76 -15.22 -7.41
CA GLU A 722 8.62 -15.98 -7.98
C GLU A 722 8.75 -17.48 -7.65
N ILE A 723 9.96 -18.04 -7.78
CA ILE A 723 10.22 -19.45 -7.43
C ILE A 723 10.08 -19.68 -5.92
N MET A 724 10.70 -18.84 -5.09
CA MET A 724 10.51 -18.88 -3.63
C MET A 724 9.03 -18.71 -3.24
N ASP A 725 8.25 -17.93 -4.00
CA ASP A 725 6.82 -17.77 -3.73
C ASP A 725 5.97 -19.03 -4.02
N MET A 726 6.52 -20.00 -4.76
CA MET A 726 5.91 -21.31 -5.02
C MET A 726 6.37 -22.41 -4.05
N MET A 727 7.44 -22.18 -3.27
CA MET A 727 7.95 -23.14 -2.30
C MET A 727 7.19 -23.07 -0.97
N GLU A 728 7.02 -24.21 -0.29
CA GLU A 728 6.48 -24.26 1.08
C GLU A 728 7.42 -23.56 2.06
N VAL A 729 8.71 -23.96 2.05
CA VAL A 729 9.81 -23.26 2.71
C VAL A 729 10.72 -22.69 1.62
N ALA A 730 10.89 -21.37 1.59
CA ALA A 730 11.71 -20.65 0.63
C ALA A 730 13.21 -20.78 0.96
N ASP A 731 14.00 -21.19 -0.04
CA ASP A 731 15.45 -21.36 0.06
C ASP A 731 16.16 -20.42 -0.94
N PRO A 732 16.61 -19.23 -0.49
CA PRO A 732 17.32 -18.28 -1.34
C PRO A 732 18.60 -18.84 -1.95
N ASP A 733 19.31 -19.72 -1.24
CA ASP A 733 20.61 -20.23 -1.66
C ASP A 733 20.45 -21.24 -2.81
N ALA A 734 19.53 -22.19 -2.65
CA ALA A 734 19.25 -23.20 -3.67
C ALA A 734 18.59 -22.59 -4.91
N VAL A 735 17.66 -21.64 -4.73
CA VAL A 735 17.00 -20.94 -5.85
C VAL A 735 18.03 -20.13 -6.65
N HIS A 736 18.92 -19.38 -5.99
CA HIS A 736 19.97 -18.62 -6.66
C HIS A 736 20.96 -19.56 -7.39
N ALA A 737 21.46 -20.60 -6.71
CA ALA A 737 22.40 -21.56 -7.30
C ALA A 737 21.83 -22.24 -8.57
N VAL A 738 20.56 -22.66 -8.52
CA VAL A 738 19.87 -23.27 -9.67
C VAL A 738 19.63 -22.27 -10.79
N ARG A 739 19.20 -21.04 -10.48
CA ARG A 739 18.97 -20.01 -11.50
C ARG A 739 20.28 -19.63 -12.21
N SER A 740 21.37 -19.49 -11.46
CA SER A 740 22.71 -19.25 -11.99
C SER A 740 23.22 -20.45 -12.82
N PHE A 741 22.97 -21.70 -12.40
CA PHE A 741 23.28 -22.90 -13.19
C PHE A 741 22.54 -22.91 -14.54
N ILE A 742 21.21 -22.70 -14.54
CA ILE A 742 20.41 -22.70 -15.78
C ILE A 742 20.89 -21.57 -16.71
N ARG A 743 21.16 -20.37 -16.18
CA ARG A 743 21.67 -19.23 -16.97
C ARG A 743 23.00 -19.57 -17.65
N LYS A 744 23.95 -20.15 -16.92
CA LYS A 744 25.26 -20.56 -17.47
C LYS A 744 25.14 -21.67 -18.50
N GLN A 745 24.31 -22.69 -18.27
CA GLN A 745 24.11 -23.77 -19.25
C GLN A 745 23.41 -23.29 -20.52
N LEU A 746 22.37 -22.46 -20.43
CA LEU A 746 21.74 -21.84 -21.60
C LEU A 746 22.73 -20.97 -22.38
N ALA A 747 23.55 -20.17 -21.69
CA ALA A 747 24.59 -19.36 -22.33
C ALA A 747 25.64 -20.22 -23.06
N SER A 748 25.95 -21.40 -22.53
CA SER A 748 26.90 -22.37 -23.12
C SER A 748 26.30 -23.07 -24.35
N GLU A 749 25.14 -23.71 -24.20
CA GLU A 749 24.47 -24.48 -25.27
C GLU A 749 23.93 -23.61 -26.42
N LEU A 750 23.81 -22.29 -26.22
CA LEU A 750 23.36 -21.32 -27.21
C LEU A 750 24.42 -20.21 -27.48
N LYS A 751 25.70 -20.44 -27.15
CA LYS A 751 26.77 -19.42 -27.29
C LYS A 751 26.84 -18.83 -28.71
N ALA A 752 26.68 -19.66 -29.75
CA ALA A 752 26.73 -19.22 -31.14
C ALA A 752 25.50 -18.39 -31.54
N GLU A 753 24.31 -18.81 -31.12
CA GLU A 753 23.04 -18.12 -31.35
C GLU A 753 23.03 -16.77 -30.62
N PHE A 754 23.50 -16.70 -29.36
CA PHE A 754 23.61 -15.45 -28.62
C PHE A 754 24.66 -14.49 -29.20
N LEU A 755 25.84 -14.99 -29.62
CA LEU A 755 26.85 -14.15 -30.28
C LEU A 755 26.30 -13.52 -31.57
N ARG A 756 25.64 -14.31 -32.43
CA ARG A 756 24.95 -13.82 -33.63
C ARG A 756 23.81 -12.85 -33.27
N THR A 757 23.12 -13.06 -32.15
CA THR A 757 22.05 -12.18 -31.67
C THR A 757 22.59 -10.82 -31.22
N VAL A 758 23.75 -10.77 -30.56
CA VAL A 758 24.44 -9.50 -30.25
C VAL A 758 24.87 -8.82 -31.54
N GLU A 759 25.54 -9.54 -32.44
CA GLU A 759 26.03 -9.01 -33.73
C GLU A 759 24.91 -8.41 -34.59
N ASN A 760 23.85 -9.17 -34.87
CA ASN A 760 22.72 -8.77 -35.72
C ASN A 760 21.83 -7.65 -35.14
N ASN A 761 22.02 -7.28 -33.87
CA ASN A 761 21.21 -6.26 -33.19
C ASN A 761 22.04 -5.07 -32.66
N ARG A 762 23.34 -5.00 -32.99
CA ARG A 762 24.14 -3.78 -32.83
C ARG A 762 23.64 -2.65 -33.73
N SER A 763 23.93 -1.42 -33.34
CA SER A 763 23.84 -0.24 -34.20
C SER A 763 24.74 0.88 -33.72
N SER A 764 25.10 1.78 -34.64
CA SER A 764 25.74 3.08 -34.41
C SER A 764 24.84 4.25 -34.83
N GLU A 765 23.55 4.00 -35.09
CA GLU A 765 22.54 5.01 -35.39
C GLU A 765 22.27 5.92 -34.18
N GLU A 766 21.68 7.09 -34.44
CA GLU A 766 21.17 7.99 -33.41
C GLU A 766 20.06 7.31 -32.59
N TYR A 767 20.03 7.55 -31.28
CA TYR A 767 19.01 6.94 -30.42
C TYR A 767 17.61 7.47 -30.76
N VAL A 768 16.71 6.56 -31.10
CA VAL A 768 15.28 6.82 -31.21
C VAL A 768 14.53 5.94 -30.20
N PHE A 769 13.57 6.54 -29.50
CA PHE A 769 12.57 5.84 -28.71
C PHE A 769 11.40 5.46 -29.62
N ASN A 770 11.45 4.24 -30.17
CA ASN A 770 10.38 3.60 -30.91
C ASN A 770 10.43 2.07 -30.68
N HIS A 771 9.31 1.38 -30.92
CA HIS A 771 9.21 -0.05 -30.62
C HIS A 771 10.26 -0.92 -31.35
N PRO A 772 10.44 -0.84 -32.69
CA PRO A 772 11.50 -1.60 -33.38
C PRO A 772 12.91 -1.45 -32.79
N ASP A 773 13.30 -0.23 -32.41
CA ASP A 773 14.62 0.06 -31.85
C ASP A 773 14.78 -0.41 -30.40
N MET A 774 13.74 -0.24 -29.58
CA MET A 774 13.67 -0.80 -28.23
C MET A 774 13.75 -2.33 -28.27
N ALA A 775 12.99 -2.96 -29.16
CA ALA A 775 12.95 -4.42 -29.33
C ALA A 775 14.31 -4.97 -29.79
N ARG A 776 15.00 -4.27 -30.70
CA ARG A 776 16.40 -4.56 -31.08
C ARG A 776 17.35 -4.49 -29.87
N ARG A 777 17.34 -3.39 -29.10
CA ARG A 777 18.21 -3.21 -27.92
C ARG A 777 17.91 -4.26 -26.84
N ALA A 778 16.65 -4.51 -26.54
CA ALA A 778 16.22 -5.50 -25.55
C ALA A 778 16.78 -6.90 -25.87
N LEU A 779 16.64 -7.36 -27.12
CA LEU A 779 17.14 -8.67 -27.56
C LEU A 779 18.68 -8.74 -27.58
N LYS A 780 19.37 -7.67 -28.01
CA LYS A 780 20.84 -7.58 -27.94
C LYS A 780 21.34 -7.72 -26.50
N ASN A 781 20.69 -7.00 -25.58
CA ASN A 781 21.18 -6.82 -24.22
C ASN A 781 20.89 -8.02 -23.31
N ILE A 782 19.78 -8.75 -23.51
CA ILE A 782 19.57 -10.04 -22.83
C ILE A 782 20.56 -11.11 -23.32
N ALA A 783 20.88 -11.14 -24.62
CA ALA A 783 21.87 -12.06 -25.18
C ALA A 783 23.28 -11.79 -24.64
N LEU A 784 23.67 -10.51 -24.53
CA LEU A 784 24.92 -10.09 -23.88
C LEU A 784 24.95 -10.52 -22.40
N ALA A 785 23.84 -10.36 -21.67
CA ALA A 785 23.73 -10.77 -20.27
C ALA A 785 23.77 -12.30 -20.06
N TYR A 786 23.36 -13.10 -21.05
CA TYR A 786 23.63 -14.55 -21.03
C TYR A 786 25.12 -14.83 -21.25
N LEU A 787 25.71 -14.30 -22.32
CA LEU A 787 27.13 -14.51 -22.66
C LEU A 787 28.08 -14.13 -21.52
N ALA A 788 27.87 -12.97 -20.88
CA ALA A 788 28.71 -12.50 -19.78
C ALA A 788 28.66 -13.40 -18.53
N SER A 789 27.70 -14.31 -18.40
CA SER A 789 27.64 -15.26 -17.28
C SER A 789 28.62 -16.43 -17.38
N LEU A 790 29.33 -16.59 -18.50
CA LEU A 790 30.25 -17.71 -18.72
C LEU A 790 31.67 -17.51 -18.14
N GLU A 791 31.95 -16.37 -17.49
CA GLU A 791 33.27 -16.04 -16.91
C GLU A 791 34.45 -16.14 -17.91
N ASP A 792 34.13 -15.94 -19.19
CA ASP A 792 35.04 -16.02 -20.34
C ASP A 792 35.66 -14.64 -20.61
N GLN A 793 36.99 -14.60 -20.79
CA GLN A 793 37.74 -13.37 -21.07
C GLN A 793 37.29 -12.71 -22.38
N GLU A 794 37.03 -13.48 -23.44
CA GLU A 794 36.57 -12.94 -24.74
C GLU A 794 35.19 -12.29 -24.61
N LEU A 795 34.32 -12.87 -23.77
CA LEU A 795 32.97 -12.35 -23.53
C LEU A 795 32.96 -11.16 -22.55
N THR A 796 33.95 -11.10 -21.66
CA THR A 796 34.21 -9.93 -20.80
C THR A 796 34.71 -8.75 -21.63
N GLU A 797 35.62 -9.00 -22.58
CA GLU A 797 36.08 -7.99 -23.55
C GLU A 797 34.97 -7.56 -24.52
N LEU A 798 34.09 -8.48 -24.93
CA LEU A 798 32.87 -8.18 -25.69
C LEU A 798 31.93 -7.22 -24.94
N ALA A 799 31.67 -7.48 -23.65
CA ALA A 799 30.84 -6.60 -22.83
C ALA A 799 31.52 -5.23 -22.59
N LEU A 800 32.85 -5.21 -22.39
CA LEU A 800 33.63 -3.98 -22.27
C LEU A 800 33.63 -3.15 -23.57
N HIS A 801 33.61 -3.81 -24.73
CA HIS A 801 33.41 -3.16 -26.02
C HIS A 801 32.02 -2.52 -26.12
N GLU A 802 30.95 -3.25 -25.82
CA GLU A 802 29.58 -2.69 -25.83
C GLU A 802 29.44 -1.50 -24.86
N TYR A 803 30.03 -1.58 -23.66
CA TYR A 803 30.04 -0.47 -22.70
C TYR A 803 30.73 0.79 -23.26
N LYS A 804 31.87 0.64 -23.93
CA LYS A 804 32.66 1.77 -24.48
C LYS A 804 32.09 2.32 -25.79
N ALA A 805 31.40 1.48 -26.58
CA ALA A 805 30.82 1.86 -27.87
C ALA A 805 29.37 2.37 -27.76
N ALA A 806 28.71 2.22 -26.61
CA ALA A 806 27.31 2.60 -26.42
C ALA A 806 27.07 4.11 -26.60
N THR A 807 26.18 4.44 -27.53
CA THR A 807 25.71 5.82 -27.80
C THR A 807 24.57 6.27 -26.88
N ASN A 808 24.04 5.37 -26.05
CA ASN A 808 22.85 5.57 -25.23
C ASN A 808 22.93 4.82 -23.89
N MET A 809 22.14 5.28 -22.91
CA MET A 809 22.12 4.73 -21.56
C MET A 809 21.55 3.30 -21.48
N THR A 810 20.63 2.88 -22.37
CA THR A 810 20.17 1.47 -22.36
C THR A 810 21.34 0.52 -22.61
N ASP A 811 22.10 0.76 -23.68
CA ASP A 811 23.22 -0.10 -24.05
C ASP A 811 24.40 0.05 -23.09
N GLN A 812 24.73 1.28 -22.65
CA GLN A 812 25.84 1.48 -21.71
C GLN A 812 25.54 0.79 -20.36
N PHE A 813 24.33 0.96 -19.83
CA PHE A 813 23.95 0.37 -18.54
C PHE A 813 23.73 -1.14 -18.61
N ALA A 814 23.23 -1.67 -19.72
CA ALA A 814 23.12 -3.12 -19.91
C ALA A 814 24.50 -3.80 -19.96
N ALA A 815 25.46 -3.21 -20.67
CA ALA A 815 26.84 -3.72 -20.71
C ALA A 815 27.53 -3.59 -19.35
N LEU A 816 27.37 -2.45 -18.66
CA LEU A 816 27.82 -2.26 -17.27
C LEU A 816 27.24 -3.35 -16.34
N ALA A 817 25.93 -3.60 -16.40
CA ALA A 817 25.26 -4.60 -15.57
C ALA A 817 25.65 -6.04 -15.91
N ALA A 818 26.04 -6.32 -17.16
CA ALA A 818 26.59 -7.61 -17.56
C ALA A 818 28.00 -7.84 -16.99
N ILE A 819 28.83 -6.80 -16.90
CA ILE A 819 30.17 -6.84 -16.27
C ILE A 819 30.05 -6.94 -14.74
N ALA A 820 29.15 -6.16 -14.13
CA ALA A 820 29.07 -5.96 -12.68
C ALA A 820 28.75 -7.22 -11.84
N GLN A 821 28.28 -8.29 -12.48
CA GLN A 821 28.00 -9.58 -11.84
C GLN A 821 29.25 -10.48 -11.70
N ASN A 822 30.35 -10.14 -12.38
CA ASN A 822 31.62 -10.87 -12.30
C ASN A 822 32.65 -10.03 -11.51
N PRO A 823 32.86 -10.31 -10.20
CA PRO A 823 33.73 -9.50 -9.36
C PRO A 823 35.20 -9.62 -9.77
N GLY A 824 35.91 -8.49 -9.78
CA GLY A 824 37.32 -8.40 -10.15
C GLY A 824 37.65 -7.09 -10.85
N LYS A 825 38.93 -6.89 -11.17
CA LYS A 825 39.50 -5.61 -11.60
C LYS A 825 38.69 -4.88 -12.68
N THR A 826 38.21 -5.58 -13.72
CA THR A 826 37.42 -4.99 -14.81
C THR A 826 36.08 -4.43 -14.34
N CYS A 827 35.44 -5.07 -13.35
CA CYS A 827 34.22 -4.57 -12.72
C CYS A 827 34.52 -3.28 -11.93
N ASP A 828 35.57 -3.29 -11.10
CA ASP A 828 35.97 -2.13 -10.29
C ASP A 828 36.32 -0.91 -11.16
N GLU A 829 37.12 -1.10 -12.22
CA GLU A 829 37.51 -0.04 -13.14
C GLU A 829 36.31 0.54 -13.91
N VAL A 830 35.36 -0.29 -14.35
CA VAL A 830 34.20 0.15 -15.13
C VAL A 830 33.11 0.79 -14.24
N LEU A 831 32.93 0.33 -13.01
CA LEU A 831 32.08 1.01 -12.01
C LEU A 831 32.64 2.39 -11.63
N ALA A 832 33.96 2.51 -11.50
CA ALA A 832 34.62 3.78 -11.22
C ALA A 832 34.57 4.76 -12.41
N ASP A 833 34.78 4.28 -13.64
CA ASP A 833 34.62 5.05 -14.88
C ASP A 833 33.18 5.59 -15.01
N PHE A 834 32.17 4.72 -14.84
CA PHE A 834 30.77 5.12 -14.93
C PHE A 834 30.41 6.18 -13.88
N TYR A 835 30.84 6.02 -12.63
CA TYR A 835 30.63 7.06 -11.62
C TYR A 835 31.35 8.37 -11.96
N THR A 836 32.62 8.31 -12.36
CA THR A 836 33.42 9.50 -12.69
C THR A 836 32.81 10.30 -13.86
N LYS A 837 32.23 9.60 -14.84
CA LYS A 837 31.49 10.19 -15.97
C LYS A 837 30.17 10.85 -15.55
N TRP A 838 29.49 10.32 -14.53
CA TRP A 838 28.09 10.64 -14.23
C TRP A 838 27.80 11.22 -12.85
N GLN A 839 28.82 11.52 -12.03
CA GLN A 839 28.66 11.98 -10.64
C GLN A 839 27.75 13.20 -10.44
N ASP A 840 27.69 14.11 -11.42
CA ASP A 840 26.82 15.30 -11.38
C ASP A 840 25.36 15.01 -11.81
N GLU A 841 25.10 13.88 -12.48
CA GLU A 841 23.78 13.44 -12.94
C GLU A 841 23.12 12.51 -11.91
N PHE A 842 22.50 13.09 -10.89
CA PHE A 842 21.97 12.36 -9.72
C PHE A 842 21.03 11.17 -10.05
N LEU A 843 20.25 11.25 -11.14
CA LEU A 843 19.40 10.15 -11.60
C LEU A 843 20.21 8.96 -12.16
N VAL A 844 21.38 9.22 -12.74
CA VAL A 844 22.31 8.19 -13.23
C VAL A 844 23.14 7.61 -12.09
N VAL A 845 23.56 8.45 -11.12
CA VAL A 845 24.19 7.97 -9.87
C VAL A 845 23.26 7.06 -9.07
N ASN A 846 21.95 7.34 -9.05
CA ASN A 846 20.96 6.44 -8.47
C ASN A 846 20.93 5.05 -9.15
N LYS A 847 21.10 4.97 -10.49
CA LYS A 847 21.23 3.69 -11.21
C LYS A 847 22.51 2.95 -10.81
N TRP A 848 23.62 3.66 -10.62
CA TRP A 848 24.91 3.12 -10.18
C TRP A 848 24.86 2.58 -8.73
N PHE A 849 24.19 3.28 -7.81
CA PHE A 849 23.89 2.76 -6.47
C PHE A 849 23.04 1.48 -6.54
N ALA A 850 21.96 1.50 -7.33
CA ALA A 850 21.05 0.36 -7.45
C ALA A 850 21.74 -0.88 -8.03
N LEU A 851 22.58 -0.73 -9.06
CA LEU A 851 23.30 -1.85 -9.66
C LEU A 851 24.23 -2.56 -8.66
N GLN A 852 25.00 -1.79 -7.88
CA GLN A 852 25.88 -2.35 -6.86
C GLN A 852 25.08 -3.00 -5.74
N ALA A 853 23.99 -2.36 -5.29
CA ALA A 853 23.14 -2.90 -4.23
C ALA A 853 22.44 -4.21 -4.63
N MET A 854 22.04 -4.34 -5.89
CA MET A 854 21.42 -5.53 -6.48
C MET A 854 22.44 -6.59 -6.94
N SER A 855 23.72 -6.47 -6.56
CA SER A 855 24.71 -7.51 -6.85
C SER A 855 24.50 -8.75 -5.97
N ASP A 856 24.46 -9.92 -6.61
CA ASP A 856 24.32 -11.22 -5.96
C ASP A 856 25.67 -11.78 -5.45
N VAL A 857 26.77 -11.04 -5.60
CA VAL A 857 28.09 -11.40 -5.06
C VAL A 857 27.99 -11.60 -3.53
N PRO A 858 28.44 -12.74 -2.95
CA PRO A 858 28.26 -13.01 -1.54
C PRO A 858 28.91 -11.97 -0.62
N GLY A 859 28.16 -11.46 0.35
CA GLY A 859 28.64 -10.48 1.34
C GLY A 859 28.48 -9.02 0.93
N ASN A 860 27.73 -8.73 -0.14
CA ASN A 860 27.51 -7.38 -0.68
C ASN A 860 26.90 -6.37 0.34
N VAL A 861 26.37 -6.84 1.48
CA VAL A 861 25.92 -5.98 2.59
C VAL A 861 27.01 -5.01 3.07
N GLU A 862 28.28 -5.40 3.07
CA GLU A 862 29.38 -4.53 3.51
C GLU A 862 29.71 -3.45 2.47
N ASN A 863 29.60 -3.76 1.18
CA ASN A 863 29.67 -2.77 0.10
C ASN A 863 28.52 -1.75 0.21
N VAL A 864 27.30 -2.23 0.47
CA VAL A 864 26.14 -1.36 0.71
C VAL A 864 26.30 -0.49 1.97
N ARG A 865 26.91 -1.00 3.05
CA ARG A 865 27.29 -0.20 4.23
C ARG A 865 28.35 0.86 3.92
N ASN A 866 29.31 0.56 3.06
CA ASN A 866 30.29 1.55 2.59
C ASN A 866 29.60 2.65 1.76
N LEU A 867 28.69 2.28 0.85
CA LEU A 867 27.95 3.21 -0.01
C LEU A 867 27.02 4.16 0.76
N LEU A 868 26.58 3.84 1.99
CA LEU A 868 25.87 4.79 2.86
C LEU A 868 26.73 6.02 3.25
N ASN A 869 28.05 5.88 3.25
CA ASN A 869 29.00 6.95 3.57
C ASN A 869 29.53 7.68 2.32
N HIS A 870 29.07 7.29 1.13
CA HIS A 870 29.48 7.87 -0.14
C HIS A 870 28.93 9.30 -0.28
N PRO A 871 29.71 10.31 -0.73
CA PRO A 871 29.29 11.72 -0.72
C PRO A 871 28.05 12.03 -1.58
N ALA A 872 27.74 11.18 -2.57
CA ALA A 872 26.52 11.30 -3.36
C ALA A 872 25.25 10.74 -2.66
N PHE A 873 25.37 10.03 -1.53
CA PHE A 873 24.23 9.48 -0.78
C PHE A 873 23.64 10.49 0.23
N ASP A 874 22.32 10.48 0.43
CA ASP A 874 21.66 11.13 1.57
C ASP A 874 20.40 10.32 1.94
N LEU A 875 20.32 9.91 3.21
CA LEU A 875 19.21 9.14 3.78
C LEU A 875 17.87 9.94 3.78
N ARG A 876 17.91 11.26 3.61
CA ARG A 876 16.71 12.11 3.52
C ARG A 876 16.01 12.06 2.15
N ASN A 877 16.72 11.71 1.08
CA ASN A 877 16.14 11.71 -0.26
C ASN A 877 15.54 10.32 -0.59
N PRO A 878 14.22 10.20 -0.86
CA PRO A 878 13.60 8.91 -1.10
C PRO A 878 14.19 8.13 -2.28
N ASN A 879 14.55 8.81 -3.38
CA ASN A 879 15.13 8.18 -4.56
C ASN A 879 16.46 7.48 -4.25
N LYS A 880 17.33 8.11 -3.45
CA LYS A 880 18.60 7.51 -2.99
C LYS A 880 18.35 6.31 -2.09
N VAL A 881 17.41 6.42 -1.14
CA VAL A 881 17.02 5.32 -0.23
C VAL A 881 16.50 4.11 -1.00
N TYR A 882 15.56 4.29 -1.93
CA TYR A 882 15.04 3.18 -2.73
C TYR A 882 16.10 2.58 -3.66
N SER A 883 17.06 3.38 -4.14
CA SER A 883 18.14 2.89 -5.01
C SER A 883 19.13 2.02 -4.25
N LEU A 884 19.66 2.48 -3.11
CA LEU A 884 20.68 1.75 -2.35
C LEU A 884 20.07 0.69 -1.42
N ILE A 885 19.16 1.08 -0.52
CA ILE A 885 18.60 0.17 0.50
C ILE A 885 17.53 -0.72 -0.12
N GLY A 886 16.65 -0.16 -0.95
CA GLY A 886 15.66 -0.93 -1.71
C GLY A 886 16.28 -1.86 -2.75
N GLY A 887 17.38 -1.43 -3.39
CA GLY A 887 18.18 -2.28 -4.28
C GLY A 887 18.79 -3.48 -3.55
N PHE A 888 19.34 -3.28 -2.35
CA PHE A 888 19.90 -4.36 -1.53
C PHE A 888 18.82 -5.38 -1.12
N CYS A 889 17.64 -4.92 -0.69
CA CYS A 889 16.50 -5.79 -0.42
C CYS A 889 15.97 -6.55 -1.66
N SER A 890 16.44 -6.21 -2.86
CA SER A 890 16.09 -6.87 -4.12
C SER A 890 17.08 -7.93 -4.58
N SER A 891 18.22 -8.14 -3.88
CA SER A 891 19.10 -9.31 -4.03
C SER A 891 18.78 -10.34 -2.93
N PRO A 892 18.05 -11.43 -3.21
CA PRO A 892 17.54 -12.31 -2.15
C PRO A 892 18.64 -13.09 -1.44
N VAL A 893 19.67 -13.52 -2.17
CA VAL A 893 20.80 -14.28 -1.61
C VAL A 893 21.57 -13.47 -0.56
N ASN A 894 21.72 -12.17 -0.75
CA ASN A 894 22.40 -11.28 0.19
C ASN A 894 21.48 -10.71 1.27
N PHE A 895 20.25 -10.30 0.95
CA PHE A 895 19.31 -9.80 1.97
C PHE A 895 18.91 -10.89 2.98
N HIS A 896 18.69 -12.11 2.48
CA HIS A 896 18.43 -13.30 3.30
C HIS A 896 19.71 -14.13 3.55
N ALA A 897 20.87 -13.50 3.73
CA ALA A 897 22.09 -14.21 4.13
C ALA A 897 21.90 -15.00 5.43
N LYS A 898 22.51 -16.19 5.54
CA LYS A 898 22.30 -17.14 6.67
C LYS A 898 22.76 -16.61 8.04
N ASP A 899 23.61 -15.58 8.06
CA ASP A 899 24.07 -14.89 9.27
C ASP A 899 23.10 -13.80 9.76
N GLY A 900 22.08 -13.46 8.97
CA GLY A 900 21.12 -12.39 9.27
C GLY A 900 21.69 -10.97 9.11
N SER A 901 22.86 -10.81 8.48
CA SER A 901 23.51 -9.52 8.26
C SER A 901 22.62 -8.52 7.51
N GLY A 902 21.95 -8.97 6.44
CA GLY A 902 21.00 -8.17 5.66
C GLY A 902 19.75 -7.76 6.44
N TYR A 903 19.21 -8.63 7.30
CA TYR A 903 18.11 -8.29 8.21
C TYR A 903 18.54 -7.22 9.22
N LYS A 904 19.70 -7.40 9.86
CA LYS A 904 20.23 -6.45 10.84
C LYS A 904 20.46 -5.07 10.21
N PHE A 905 21.05 -5.04 9.01
CA PHE A 905 21.22 -3.82 8.22
C PHE A 905 19.89 -3.08 7.99
N LEU A 906 18.85 -3.79 7.50
CA LEU A 906 17.56 -3.17 7.26
C LEU A 906 16.88 -2.70 8.56
N GLY A 907 16.99 -3.47 9.64
CA GLY A 907 16.46 -3.08 10.96
C GLY A 907 17.06 -1.79 11.50
N GLU A 908 18.40 -1.69 11.48
CA GLU A 908 19.17 -0.50 11.87
C GLU A 908 18.74 0.74 11.05
N ILE A 909 18.45 0.56 9.76
CA ILE A 909 18.10 1.63 8.82
C ILE A 909 16.62 2.05 8.93
N VAL A 910 15.69 1.11 9.13
CA VAL A 910 14.25 1.42 9.29
C VAL A 910 14.00 2.28 10.53
N VAL A 911 14.67 2.02 11.65
CA VAL A 911 14.54 2.83 12.89
C VAL A 911 15.11 4.25 12.74
N GLN A 912 16.08 4.46 11.83
CA GLN A 912 16.58 5.79 11.48
C GLN A 912 15.62 6.51 10.52
N LEU A 913 15.15 5.81 9.48
CA LEU A 913 14.20 6.36 8.50
C LEU A 913 12.88 6.79 9.14
N ASP A 914 12.37 6.07 10.14
CA ASP A 914 11.08 6.39 10.77
C ASP A 914 11.06 7.78 11.44
N LYS A 915 12.23 8.27 11.86
CA LYS A 915 12.42 9.61 12.47
C LYS A 915 12.60 10.73 11.43
N ILE A 916 12.77 10.38 10.15
CA ILE A 916 13.02 11.31 9.04
C ILE A 916 11.80 11.33 8.13
N ASN A 917 11.39 10.16 7.64
CA ASN A 917 10.28 9.98 6.72
C ASN A 917 9.55 8.64 7.01
N PRO A 918 8.50 8.67 7.85
CA PRO A 918 7.67 7.52 8.18
C PRO A 918 7.12 6.74 6.98
N GLN A 919 6.79 7.41 5.86
CA GLN A 919 6.24 6.75 4.67
C GLN A 919 7.30 5.87 3.98
N VAL A 920 8.53 6.38 3.85
CA VAL A 920 9.68 5.63 3.32
C VAL A 920 10.05 4.47 4.26
N ALA A 921 10.07 4.70 5.58
CA ALA A 921 10.35 3.66 6.58
C ALA A 921 9.34 2.50 6.53
N SER A 922 8.04 2.83 6.46
CA SER A 922 6.93 1.86 6.36
C SER A 922 6.99 1.04 5.07
N ARG A 923 7.47 1.61 3.96
CA ARG A 923 7.75 0.86 2.73
C ARG A 923 8.97 -0.05 2.86
N MET A 924 10.06 0.42 3.46
CA MET A 924 11.27 -0.38 3.62
C MET A 924 11.08 -1.58 4.58
N VAL A 925 10.28 -1.45 5.65
CA VAL A 925 9.98 -2.61 6.54
C VAL A 925 9.18 -3.71 5.81
N SER A 926 8.51 -3.40 4.69
CA SER A 926 7.72 -4.37 3.93
C SER A 926 8.54 -5.53 3.34
N ALA A 927 9.87 -5.37 3.20
CA ALA A 927 10.77 -6.45 2.80
C ALA A 927 10.78 -7.61 3.82
N PHE A 928 10.49 -7.34 5.10
CA PHE A 928 10.30 -8.38 6.11
C PHE A 928 8.96 -9.13 5.99
N SER A 929 7.98 -8.68 5.19
CA SER A 929 6.60 -9.22 5.19
C SER A 929 6.50 -10.73 4.98
N ARG A 930 7.49 -11.33 4.30
CA ARG A 930 7.55 -12.76 3.97
C ARG A 930 8.37 -13.59 4.96
N TRP A 931 8.86 -13.02 6.08
CA TRP A 931 9.86 -13.63 6.96
C TRP A 931 9.55 -15.07 7.43
N LYS A 932 8.26 -15.41 7.58
CA LYS A 932 7.80 -16.75 7.98
C LYS A 932 7.96 -17.85 6.90
N ARG A 933 8.28 -17.49 5.66
CA ARG A 933 8.44 -18.45 4.56
C ARG A 933 9.80 -19.15 4.54
N TYR A 934 10.80 -18.61 5.22
CA TYR A 934 12.18 -19.13 5.17
C TYR A 934 12.40 -20.20 6.25
N ASP A 935 13.59 -20.79 6.28
CA ASP A 935 14.02 -21.72 7.34
C ASP A 935 13.97 -21.10 8.75
N GLU A 936 13.96 -21.94 9.79
CA GLU A 936 13.84 -21.49 11.20
C GLU A 936 14.96 -20.54 11.63
N THR A 937 16.17 -20.66 11.09
CA THR A 937 17.28 -19.76 11.41
C THR A 937 16.99 -18.36 10.85
N ARG A 938 16.63 -18.27 9.57
CA ARG A 938 16.20 -17.02 8.93
C ARG A 938 14.96 -16.40 9.59
N GLN A 939 13.99 -17.22 9.97
CA GLN A 939 12.79 -16.77 10.69
C GLN A 939 13.15 -16.08 12.01
N ASN A 940 13.96 -16.72 12.86
CA ASN A 940 14.36 -16.15 14.15
C ASN A 940 15.19 -14.87 14.01
N LEU A 941 16.11 -14.81 13.03
CA LEU A 941 16.94 -13.63 12.78
C LEU A 941 16.10 -12.43 12.28
N ALA A 942 15.17 -12.65 11.35
CA ALA A 942 14.27 -11.61 10.86
C ALA A 942 13.28 -11.15 11.95
N LYS A 943 12.72 -12.09 12.71
CA LYS A 943 11.82 -11.81 13.84
C LYS A 943 12.47 -10.89 14.88
N ALA A 944 13.72 -11.15 15.25
CA ALA A 944 14.45 -10.33 16.22
C ALA A 944 14.57 -8.85 15.78
N GLN A 945 14.70 -8.59 14.48
CA GLN A 945 14.75 -7.22 13.94
C GLN A 945 13.36 -6.56 13.95
N LEU A 946 12.29 -7.31 13.66
CA LEU A 946 10.91 -6.82 13.79
C LEU A 946 10.56 -6.49 15.26
N GLU A 947 10.94 -7.34 16.22
CA GLU A 947 10.73 -7.10 17.65
C GLU A 947 11.53 -5.88 18.15
N MET A 948 12.73 -5.65 17.62
CA MET A 948 13.53 -4.46 17.87
C MET A 948 12.85 -3.18 17.32
N ILE A 949 12.38 -3.18 16.06
CA ILE A 949 11.63 -2.06 15.46
C ILE A 949 10.36 -1.75 16.28
N VAL A 950 9.57 -2.77 16.64
CA VAL A 950 8.31 -2.61 17.40
C VAL A 950 8.52 -2.09 18.82
N SER A 951 9.72 -2.26 19.36
CA SER A 951 10.14 -1.81 20.69
C SER A 951 10.83 -0.44 20.69
N ALA A 952 11.08 0.17 19.52
CA ALA A 952 11.72 1.48 19.45
C ALA A 952 10.82 2.60 20.02
N ASN A 953 11.37 3.38 20.96
CA ASN A 953 10.71 4.58 21.49
C ASN A 953 10.44 5.59 20.35
N GLY A 954 9.22 6.15 20.34
CA GLY A 954 8.80 7.17 19.38
C GLY A 954 8.25 6.68 18.04
N LEU A 955 8.16 5.36 17.80
CA LEU A 955 7.71 4.74 16.54
C LEU A 955 6.48 5.45 15.92
N SER A 956 6.50 5.76 14.62
CA SER A 956 5.45 6.54 13.92
C SER A 956 4.11 5.82 13.79
N GLU A 957 3.03 6.53 13.44
CA GLU A 957 1.74 5.90 13.14
C GLU A 957 1.82 4.94 11.93
N ASN A 958 2.54 5.33 10.87
CA ASN A 958 2.75 4.51 9.68
C ASN A 958 3.46 3.19 10.02
N LEU A 959 4.55 3.26 10.78
CA LEU A 959 5.33 2.09 11.15
C LEU A 959 4.70 1.29 12.32
N ARG A 960 3.81 1.89 13.13
CA ARG A 960 2.87 1.16 14.01
C ARG A 960 1.81 0.41 13.21
N ALA A 961 1.31 0.96 12.10
CA ALA A 961 0.28 0.33 11.29
C ALA A 961 0.85 -0.88 10.52
N THR A 962 1.98 -0.72 9.83
CA THR A 962 2.62 -1.83 9.11
C THR A 962 3.47 -2.75 10.00
N GLY A 963 3.92 -2.29 11.16
CA GLY A 963 4.80 -3.05 12.07
C GLY A 963 4.12 -3.76 13.24
N ARG A 964 2.80 -3.56 13.47
CA ARG A 964 2.07 -4.22 14.57
C ARG A 964 2.28 -5.75 14.53
N PRO A 965 2.65 -6.43 15.64
CA PRO A 965 2.73 -7.88 15.68
C PRO A 965 1.42 -8.58 15.24
N SER A 966 0.25 -7.99 15.52
CA SER A 966 -1.04 -8.51 15.01
C SER A 966 -1.16 -8.48 13.48
N CYS A 967 -0.51 -7.52 12.81
CA CYS A 967 -0.39 -7.46 11.36
C CYS A 967 0.69 -8.42 10.82
N PHE A 968 1.33 -9.21 11.68
CA PHE A 968 2.17 -10.36 11.33
C PHE A 968 1.83 -11.64 12.14
N GLN A 969 0.75 -11.65 12.92
CA GLN A 969 0.30 -12.76 13.77
C GLN A 969 -1.23 -12.76 13.94
N SER A 970 -1.88 -13.73 13.32
CA SER A 970 -2.91 -14.48 14.05
C SER A 970 -2.22 -15.40 15.07
N SER A 971 -2.34 -15.10 16.36
CA SER A 971 -1.73 -15.82 17.53
C SER A 971 -0.18 -15.82 17.56
N VAL A 972 0.52 -15.53 18.67
CA VAL A 972 0.20 -15.56 20.11
C VAL A 972 0.86 -14.36 20.84
N GLU A 973 0.09 -13.72 21.73
CA GLU A 973 0.40 -12.88 22.93
C GLU A 973 1.56 -11.85 22.98
N ASN A 974 1.43 -10.90 23.94
CA ASN A 974 2.27 -9.70 24.08
C ASN A 974 3.44 -9.90 25.05
N ASN A 975 4.54 -9.18 24.80
CA ASN A 975 5.13 -8.30 25.83
C ASN A 975 5.88 -7.13 25.17
N ARG A 976 6.12 -6.04 25.92
CA ARG A 976 6.63 -4.77 25.37
C ARG A 976 7.39 -3.94 26.40
N SER A 977 8.05 -2.89 25.91
CA SER A 977 8.69 -1.76 26.62
C SER A 977 9.97 -2.04 27.41
N SER A 978 10.99 -1.23 27.09
CA SER A 978 12.30 -1.08 27.69
C SER A 978 12.33 -0.05 28.82
N GLU A 979 13.39 -0.03 29.64
CA GLU A 979 14.33 1.12 29.66
C GLU A 979 15.63 0.81 30.43
N GLU A 980 16.53 1.79 30.49
CA GLU A 980 17.99 1.63 30.47
C GLU A 980 18.64 1.08 31.75
N TYR A 981 19.64 0.20 31.56
CA TYR A 981 20.83 0.06 32.40
C TYR A 981 22.01 -0.32 31.50
N VAL A 982 23.22 0.15 31.83
CA VAL A 982 24.44 -0.17 31.07
C VAL A 982 24.83 -1.62 31.34
N PHE A 983 24.69 -2.51 30.35
CA PHE A 983 24.91 -3.95 30.52
C PHE A 983 26.04 -4.53 29.67
N ASN A 984 26.84 -5.39 30.30
CA ASN A 984 27.83 -6.23 29.64
C ASN A 984 27.15 -7.45 29.00
N HIS A 985 27.06 -7.47 27.66
CA HIS A 985 26.28 -8.46 26.89
C HIS A 985 26.52 -9.94 27.28
N PRO A 986 27.76 -10.42 27.54
CA PRO A 986 28.00 -11.81 27.93
C PRO A 986 27.39 -12.21 29.27
N ASP A 987 27.35 -11.29 30.24
CA ASP A 987 26.77 -11.55 31.57
C ASP A 987 25.24 -11.63 31.51
N MET A 988 24.59 -10.87 30.61
CA MET A 988 23.15 -10.99 30.37
C MET A 988 22.78 -12.39 29.85
N ALA A 989 23.51 -12.88 28.84
CA ALA A 989 23.28 -14.22 28.28
C ALA A 989 23.49 -15.31 29.35
N ARG A 990 24.53 -15.19 30.17
CA ARG A 990 24.80 -16.09 31.30
C ARG A 990 23.69 -16.07 32.35
N ARG A 991 23.17 -14.89 32.74
CA ARG A 991 22.04 -14.77 33.69
C ARG A 991 20.75 -15.33 33.11
N ALA A 992 20.43 -15.04 31.85
CA ALA A 992 19.25 -15.59 31.18
C ALA A 992 19.28 -17.12 31.18
N LEU A 993 20.40 -17.73 30.77
CA LEU A 993 20.57 -19.19 30.79
C LEU A 993 20.46 -19.77 32.21
N LYS A 994 21.10 -19.14 33.21
CA LYS A 994 21.03 -19.55 34.63
C LYS A 994 19.59 -19.52 35.15
N ASN A 995 18.86 -18.44 34.91
CA ASN A 995 17.52 -18.24 35.44
C ASN A 995 16.49 -19.16 34.77
N ILE A 996 16.66 -19.45 33.47
CA ILE A 996 15.89 -20.48 32.76
C ILE A 996 16.20 -21.88 33.31
N ALA A 997 17.47 -22.21 33.53
CA ALA A 997 17.87 -23.49 34.13
C ALA A 997 17.31 -23.67 35.55
N LEU A 998 17.33 -22.62 36.38
CA LEU A 998 16.75 -22.64 37.73
C LEU A 998 15.23 -22.87 37.70
N ALA A 999 14.51 -22.28 36.74
CA ALA A 999 13.07 -22.50 36.57
C ALA A 999 12.75 -23.93 36.14
N TYR A 1000 13.55 -24.55 35.25
CA TYR A 1000 13.39 -25.96 34.90
C TYR A 1000 13.72 -26.88 36.08
N LEU A 1001 14.81 -26.64 36.81
CA LEU A 1001 15.18 -27.44 37.98
C LEU A 1001 14.11 -27.39 39.08
N ALA A 1002 13.55 -26.22 39.37
CA ALA A 1002 12.50 -26.08 40.36
C ALA A 1002 11.15 -26.73 39.96
N SER A 1003 10.98 -27.16 38.70
CA SER A 1003 9.81 -27.92 38.27
C SER A 1003 9.88 -29.43 38.58
N LEU A 1004 10.95 -29.89 39.21
CA LEU A 1004 11.18 -31.31 39.56
C LEU A 1004 10.70 -31.70 40.98
N GLU A 1005 10.07 -30.78 41.72
CA GLU A 1005 9.53 -30.98 43.09
C GLU A 1005 10.57 -31.47 44.13
N ASP A 1006 11.87 -31.21 43.88
CA ASP A 1006 12.98 -31.64 44.73
C ASP A 1006 13.30 -30.61 45.84
N GLN A 1007 13.53 -31.10 47.06
CA GLN A 1007 13.91 -30.26 48.20
C GLN A 1007 15.32 -29.65 48.03
N GLU A 1008 16.30 -30.37 47.48
CA GLU A 1008 17.64 -29.82 47.24
C GLU A 1008 17.60 -28.68 46.21
N LEU A 1009 16.71 -28.78 45.22
CA LEU A 1009 16.51 -27.74 44.20
C LEU A 1009 15.72 -26.54 44.74
N THR A 1010 14.83 -26.77 45.71
CA THR A 1010 14.18 -25.69 46.48
C THR A 1010 15.19 -24.96 47.37
N GLU A 1011 16.14 -25.67 47.99
CA GLU A 1011 17.23 -25.07 48.76
C GLU A 1011 18.23 -24.32 47.87
N LEU A 1012 18.50 -24.81 46.64
CA LEU A 1012 19.26 -24.08 45.62
C LEU A 1012 18.57 -22.77 45.20
N ALA A 1013 17.25 -22.80 44.95
CA ALA A 1013 16.50 -21.59 44.64
C ALA A 1013 16.47 -20.60 45.83
N LEU A 1014 16.38 -21.08 47.07
CA LEU A 1014 16.50 -20.27 48.28
C LEU A 1014 17.90 -19.64 48.43
N HIS A 1015 18.95 -20.38 48.11
CA HIS A 1015 20.32 -19.85 48.08
C HIS A 1015 20.46 -18.74 47.03
N GLU A 1016 19.96 -18.96 45.82
CA GLU A 1016 20.00 -17.96 44.75
C GLU A 1016 19.16 -16.72 45.06
N TYR A 1017 17.98 -16.87 45.68
CA TYR A 1017 17.17 -15.74 46.16
C TYR A 1017 17.92 -14.88 47.18
N LYS A 1018 18.72 -15.49 48.06
CA LYS A 1018 19.53 -14.81 49.09
C LYS A 1018 20.84 -14.22 48.53
N ALA A 1019 21.43 -14.87 47.52
CA ALA A 1019 22.68 -14.44 46.88
C ALA A 1019 22.47 -13.40 45.76
N ALA A 1020 21.24 -13.22 45.26
CA ALA A 1020 20.93 -12.33 44.15
C ALA A 1020 21.24 -10.85 44.45
N THR A 1021 22.24 -10.31 43.75
CA THR A 1021 22.67 -8.91 43.81
C THR A 1021 21.83 -7.97 42.95
N ASN A 1022 20.85 -8.50 42.20
CA ASN A 1022 19.99 -7.74 41.30
C ASN A 1022 18.58 -8.34 41.22
N MET A 1023 17.60 -7.52 40.81
CA MET A 1023 16.19 -7.89 40.83
C MET A 1023 15.80 -8.94 39.77
N THR A 1024 16.57 -9.11 38.69
CA THR A 1024 16.26 -10.13 37.68
C THR A 1024 16.52 -11.53 38.25
N ASP A 1025 17.68 -11.72 38.86
CA ASP A 1025 18.05 -13.00 39.48
C ASP A 1025 17.23 -13.24 40.76
N GLN A 1026 16.97 -12.21 41.59
CA GLN A 1026 16.15 -12.36 42.80
C GLN A 1026 14.71 -12.76 42.46
N PHE A 1027 14.12 -12.16 41.42
CA PHE A 1027 12.75 -12.47 41.01
C PHE A 1027 12.62 -13.80 40.25
N ALA A 1028 13.64 -14.23 39.51
CA ALA A 1028 13.69 -15.56 38.92
C ALA A 1028 13.75 -16.66 39.99
N ALA A 1029 14.60 -16.49 41.01
CA ALA A 1029 14.66 -17.39 42.15
C ALA A 1029 13.35 -17.40 42.96
N LEU A 1030 12.73 -16.23 43.15
CA LEU A 1030 11.40 -16.12 43.78
C LEU A 1030 10.32 -16.88 42.99
N ALA A 1031 10.34 -16.81 41.66
CA ALA A 1031 9.39 -17.52 40.80
C ALA A 1031 9.59 -19.04 40.84
N ALA A 1032 10.84 -19.51 40.92
CA ALA A 1032 11.18 -20.92 41.12
C ALA A 1032 10.67 -21.45 42.47
N ILE A 1033 10.85 -20.68 43.55
CA ILE A 1033 10.31 -21.01 44.89
C ILE A 1033 8.77 -21.05 44.88
N ALA A 1034 8.11 -20.11 44.19
CA ALA A 1034 6.65 -19.99 44.15
C ALA A 1034 5.91 -21.11 43.36
N GLN A 1035 6.63 -22.05 42.75
CA GLN A 1035 6.04 -23.30 42.23
C GLN A 1035 6.12 -24.46 43.23
N ASN A 1036 6.84 -24.30 44.35
CA ASN A 1036 7.07 -25.32 45.38
C ASN A 1036 6.41 -24.89 46.71
N PRO A 1037 5.11 -25.17 46.91
CA PRO A 1037 4.34 -24.62 48.03
C PRO A 1037 4.73 -25.24 49.37
N GLY A 1038 4.84 -24.39 50.40
CA GLY A 1038 5.18 -24.82 51.75
C GLY A 1038 5.88 -23.71 52.52
N LYS A 1039 6.22 -24.00 53.78
CA LYS A 1039 6.70 -23.00 54.76
C LYS A 1039 7.84 -22.10 54.24
N THR A 1040 8.82 -22.66 53.52
CA THR A 1040 9.94 -21.90 52.95
C THR A 1040 9.46 -20.91 51.87
N CYS A 1041 8.47 -21.28 51.06
CA CYS A 1041 7.86 -20.40 50.08
C CYS A 1041 7.06 -19.28 50.76
N ASP A 1042 6.27 -19.60 51.80
CA ASP A 1042 5.51 -18.61 52.58
C ASP A 1042 6.45 -17.57 53.23
N GLU A 1043 7.53 -18.04 53.88
CA GLU A 1043 8.53 -17.18 54.51
C GLU A 1043 9.27 -16.29 53.49
N VAL A 1044 9.59 -16.79 52.30
CA VAL A 1044 10.27 -16.01 51.24
C VAL A 1044 9.34 -15.04 50.54
N LEU A 1045 8.08 -15.41 50.27
CA LEU A 1045 7.08 -14.48 49.72
C LEU A 1045 6.78 -13.34 50.70
N ALA A 1046 6.73 -13.62 52.00
CA ALA A 1046 6.57 -12.63 53.05
C ALA A 1046 7.82 -11.73 53.23
N ASP A 1047 9.04 -12.29 53.17
CA ASP A 1047 10.30 -11.52 53.14
C ASP A 1047 10.33 -10.57 51.94
N PHE A 1048 10.08 -11.07 50.73
CA PHE A 1048 10.10 -10.25 49.52
C PHE A 1048 9.06 -9.14 49.57
N TYR A 1049 7.85 -9.42 50.04
CA TYR A 1049 6.85 -8.38 50.25
C TYR A 1049 7.33 -7.35 51.29
N THR A 1050 7.78 -7.79 52.47
CA THR A 1050 8.22 -6.88 53.55
C THR A 1050 9.37 -5.97 53.12
N LYS A 1051 10.29 -6.50 52.30
CA LYS A 1051 11.44 -5.79 51.72
C LYS A 1051 11.06 -4.76 50.64
N TRP A 1052 9.95 -4.96 49.93
CA TRP A 1052 9.58 -4.18 48.73
C TRP A 1052 8.16 -3.59 48.76
N GLN A 1053 7.48 -3.58 49.91
CA GLN A 1053 6.07 -3.16 50.04
C GLN A 1053 5.77 -1.73 49.56
N ASP A 1054 6.72 -0.81 49.71
CA ASP A 1054 6.60 0.57 49.24
C ASP A 1054 6.82 0.73 47.72
N GLU A 1055 7.47 -0.26 47.08
CA GLU A 1055 7.82 -0.24 45.65
C GLU A 1055 6.68 -0.78 44.78
N PHE A 1056 5.74 0.10 44.40
CA PHE A 1056 4.46 -0.31 43.81
C PHE A 1056 4.58 -1.23 42.58
N LEU A 1057 5.60 -1.05 41.73
CA LEU A 1057 5.87 -1.90 40.57
C LEU A 1057 6.39 -3.29 40.96
N VAL A 1058 7.19 -3.38 42.02
CA VAL A 1058 7.72 -4.65 42.53
C VAL A 1058 6.59 -5.44 43.20
N VAL A 1059 5.75 -4.80 44.00
CA VAL A 1059 4.53 -5.42 44.56
C VAL A 1059 3.56 -5.86 43.45
N ASN A 1060 3.43 -5.10 42.36
CA ASN A 1060 2.62 -5.52 41.20
C ASN A 1060 3.19 -6.78 40.53
N LYS A 1061 4.51 -6.93 40.46
CA LYS A 1061 5.14 -8.16 39.96
C LYS A 1061 4.96 -9.33 40.93
N TRP A 1062 5.10 -9.10 42.23
CA TRP A 1062 4.86 -10.10 43.30
C TRP A 1062 3.42 -10.65 43.31
N PHE A 1063 2.41 -9.80 43.10
CA PHE A 1063 1.03 -10.26 42.90
C PHE A 1063 0.86 -11.13 41.65
N ALA A 1064 1.49 -10.75 40.53
CA ALA A 1064 1.38 -11.50 39.27
C ALA A 1064 2.08 -12.86 39.33
N LEU A 1065 3.26 -12.93 39.95
CA LEU A 1065 4.04 -14.15 40.15
C LEU A 1065 3.27 -15.19 40.95
N GLN A 1066 2.65 -14.79 42.07
CA GLN A 1066 1.80 -15.71 42.85
C GLN A 1066 0.56 -16.12 42.06
N ALA A 1067 -0.09 -15.19 41.36
CA ALA A 1067 -1.27 -15.49 40.56
C ALA A 1067 -1.01 -16.45 39.38
N MET A 1068 0.20 -16.42 38.83
CA MET A 1068 0.66 -17.28 37.73
C MET A 1068 1.30 -18.59 38.19
N SER A 1069 1.32 -18.90 39.49
CA SER A 1069 1.74 -20.21 39.98
C SER A 1069 0.79 -21.29 39.47
N ASP A 1070 1.34 -22.37 38.93
CA ASP A 1070 0.61 -23.49 38.35
C ASP A 1070 0.32 -24.59 39.38
N VAL A 1071 0.72 -24.39 40.64
CA VAL A 1071 0.35 -25.20 41.81
C VAL A 1071 -1.18 -25.42 41.83
N PRO A 1072 -1.69 -26.67 41.79
CA PRO A 1072 -3.13 -26.92 41.74
C PRO A 1072 -3.86 -26.37 42.97
N GLY A 1073 -4.87 -25.53 42.75
CA GLY A 1073 -5.68 -24.91 43.82
C GLY A 1073 -5.28 -23.47 44.17
N ASN A 1074 -4.33 -22.87 43.44
CA ASN A 1074 -3.86 -21.49 43.62
C ASN A 1074 -4.98 -20.42 43.55
N VAL A 1075 -6.19 -20.77 43.07
CA VAL A 1075 -7.38 -19.90 43.14
C VAL A 1075 -7.69 -19.41 44.57
N GLU A 1076 -7.41 -20.22 45.61
CA GLU A 1076 -7.66 -19.82 47.00
C GLU A 1076 -6.60 -18.84 47.52
N ASN A 1077 -5.34 -19.04 47.13
CA ASN A 1077 -4.28 -18.05 47.37
C ASN A 1077 -4.60 -16.71 46.68
N VAL A 1078 -5.10 -16.74 45.44
CA VAL A 1078 -5.57 -15.53 44.75
C VAL A 1078 -6.78 -14.88 45.44
N ARG A 1079 -7.71 -15.66 46.02
CA ARG A 1079 -8.78 -15.13 46.88
C ARG A 1079 -8.26 -14.50 48.18
N ASN A 1080 -7.21 -15.05 48.79
CA ASN A 1080 -6.53 -14.45 49.94
C ASN A 1080 -5.83 -13.13 49.56
N LEU A 1081 -5.12 -13.10 48.43
CA LEU A 1081 -4.42 -11.93 47.91
C LEU A 1081 -5.35 -10.76 47.53
N LEU A 1082 -6.64 -11.01 47.24
CA LEU A 1082 -7.65 -9.96 47.08
C LEU A 1082 -7.94 -9.19 48.38
N ASN A 1083 -7.76 -9.83 49.53
CA ASN A 1083 -7.95 -9.23 50.86
C ASN A 1083 -6.63 -8.64 51.42
N HIS A 1084 -5.53 -8.73 50.67
CA HIS A 1084 -4.23 -8.25 51.10
C HIS A 1084 -4.19 -6.70 51.12
N PRO A 1085 -3.65 -6.03 52.17
CA PRO A 1085 -3.71 -4.57 52.30
C PRO A 1085 -3.12 -3.77 51.13
N ALA A 1086 -2.19 -4.35 50.37
CA ALA A 1086 -1.60 -3.74 49.18
C ALA A 1086 -2.40 -3.97 47.86
N PHE A 1087 -3.58 -4.59 47.93
CA PHE A 1087 -4.49 -4.78 46.81
C PHE A 1087 -5.68 -3.81 46.88
N ASP A 1088 -6.07 -3.24 45.73
CA ASP A 1088 -7.31 -2.48 45.58
C ASP A 1088 -7.95 -2.84 44.23
N LEU A 1089 -9.18 -3.35 44.28
CA LEU A 1089 -9.97 -3.75 43.10
C LEU A 1089 -10.27 -2.56 42.16
N ARG A 1090 -10.17 -1.32 42.67
CA ARG A 1090 -10.31 -0.08 41.89
C ARG A 1090 -9.05 0.27 41.08
N ASN A 1091 -7.89 -0.33 41.37
CA ASN A 1091 -6.63 -0.04 40.70
C ASN A 1091 -6.41 -0.98 39.49
N PRO A 1092 -6.48 -0.48 38.24
CA PRO A 1092 -6.37 -1.33 37.04
C PRO A 1092 -5.08 -2.13 36.94
N ASN A 1093 -3.98 -1.64 37.52
CA ASN A 1093 -2.69 -2.31 37.49
C ASN A 1093 -2.63 -3.45 38.51
N LYS A 1094 -3.19 -3.27 39.72
CA LYS A 1094 -3.35 -4.36 40.70
C LYS A 1094 -4.25 -5.46 40.13
N VAL A 1095 -5.38 -5.09 39.52
CA VAL A 1095 -6.29 -6.03 38.85
C VAL A 1095 -5.61 -6.76 37.69
N ARG A 1096 -4.84 -6.08 36.84
CA ARG A 1096 -4.07 -6.73 35.78
C ARG A 1096 -3.04 -7.72 36.34
N SER A 1097 -2.34 -7.37 37.42
CA SER A 1097 -1.40 -8.28 38.07
C SER A 1097 -2.07 -9.52 38.65
N LEU A 1098 -3.01 -9.36 39.58
CA LEU A 1098 -3.58 -10.49 40.32
C LEU A 1098 -4.62 -11.26 39.49
N ILE A 1099 -5.68 -10.59 39.02
CA ILE A 1099 -6.73 -11.26 38.24
C ILE A 1099 -6.23 -11.60 36.84
N GLY A 1100 -5.48 -10.70 36.20
CA GLY A 1100 -4.91 -10.97 34.88
C GLY A 1100 -3.82 -12.03 34.89
N GLY A 1101 -2.98 -12.07 35.92
CA GLY A 1101 -2.01 -13.16 36.15
C GLY A 1101 -2.73 -14.50 36.34
N PHE A 1102 -3.76 -14.56 37.18
CA PHE A 1102 -4.54 -15.78 37.38
C PHE A 1102 -5.21 -16.30 36.11
N CYS A 1103 -5.78 -15.41 35.28
CA CYS A 1103 -6.31 -15.76 33.96
C CYS A 1103 -5.25 -16.32 32.99
N SER A 1104 -3.96 -16.21 33.33
CA SER A 1104 -2.82 -16.62 32.51
C SER A 1104 -2.17 -17.93 32.99
N SER A 1105 -2.55 -18.49 34.15
CA SER A 1105 -2.21 -19.87 34.55
C SER A 1105 -3.22 -20.83 33.91
N PRO A 1106 -2.84 -21.67 32.93
CA PRO A 1106 -3.79 -22.58 32.29
C PRO A 1106 -4.25 -23.69 33.26
N VAL A 1107 -3.39 -24.08 34.20
CA VAL A 1107 -3.68 -25.14 35.17
C VAL A 1107 -4.79 -24.73 36.13
N ASN A 1108 -4.72 -23.51 36.68
CA ASN A 1108 -5.65 -23.04 37.69
C ASN A 1108 -6.88 -22.30 37.13
N PHE A 1109 -6.75 -21.50 36.05
CA PHE A 1109 -7.93 -20.88 35.46
C PHE A 1109 -8.86 -21.92 34.82
N HIS A 1110 -8.28 -22.92 34.14
CA HIS A 1110 -9.01 -24.08 33.59
C HIS A 1110 -8.92 -25.30 34.52
N ALA A 1111 -9.06 -25.12 35.84
CA ALA A 1111 -9.17 -26.24 36.78
C ALA A 1111 -10.39 -27.13 36.45
N LYS A 1112 -10.28 -28.45 36.66
CA LYS A 1112 -11.33 -29.43 36.29
C LYS A 1112 -12.63 -29.28 37.08
N ASP A 1113 -12.58 -28.65 38.25
CA ASP A 1113 -13.73 -28.34 39.12
C ASP A 1113 -14.45 -27.03 38.73
N GLY A 1114 -13.89 -26.25 37.79
CA GLY A 1114 -14.43 -24.96 37.38
C GLY A 1114 -14.21 -23.84 38.40
N SER A 1115 -13.39 -24.04 39.43
CA SER A 1115 -13.12 -23.04 40.48
C SER A 1115 -12.57 -21.74 39.91
N GLY A 1116 -11.63 -21.80 38.96
CA GLY A 1116 -11.07 -20.64 38.27
C GLY A 1116 -12.08 -19.89 37.40
N TYR A 1117 -12.98 -20.59 36.70
CA TYR A 1117 -14.08 -19.97 35.96
C TYR A 1117 -15.05 -19.25 36.91
N LYS A 1118 -15.47 -19.91 37.99
CA LYS A 1118 -16.39 -19.34 38.99
C LYS A 1118 -15.79 -18.10 39.65
N PHE A 1119 -14.52 -18.16 40.03
CA PHE A 1119 -13.78 -17.01 40.55
C PHE A 1119 -13.78 -15.84 39.57
N LEU A 1120 -13.46 -16.07 38.29
CA LEU A 1120 -13.45 -14.99 37.31
C LEU A 1120 -14.85 -14.40 37.07
N GLY A 1121 -15.90 -15.23 37.03
CA GLY A 1121 -17.28 -14.76 36.89
C GLY A 1121 -17.72 -13.88 38.04
N GLU A 1122 -17.47 -14.30 39.28
CA GLU A 1122 -17.72 -13.52 40.51
C GLU A 1122 -17.00 -12.16 40.46
N ILE A 1123 -15.72 -12.16 40.06
CA ILE A 1123 -14.90 -10.94 40.00
C ILE A 1123 -15.30 -10.02 38.85
N VAL A 1124 -15.67 -10.54 37.67
CA VAL A 1124 -16.17 -9.73 36.54
C VAL A 1124 -17.39 -8.91 36.94
N VAL A 1125 -18.39 -9.54 37.58
CA VAL A 1125 -19.65 -8.87 37.96
C VAL A 1125 -19.46 -7.84 39.10
N GLN A 1126 -18.43 -8.01 39.93
CA GLN A 1126 -18.03 -7.01 40.92
C GLN A 1126 -17.24 -5.86 40.28
N LEU A 1127 -16.27 -6.19 39.43
CA LEU A 1127 -15.36 -5.24 38.79
C LEU A 1127 -16.05 -4.36 37.77
N ASP A 1128 -17.07 -4.84 37.06
CA ASP A 1128 -17.84 -4.04 36.09
C ASP A 1128 -18.50 -2.82 36.74
N LYS A 1129 -18.97 -2.97 37.99
CA LYS A 1129 -19.56 -1.88 38.80
C LYS A 1129 -18.53 -0.83 39.27
N ILE A 1130 -17.24 -1.09 39.06
CA ILE A 1130 -16.11 -0.27 39.51
C ILE A 1130 -15.35 0.31 38.31
N ASN A 1131 -15.08 -0.53 37.30
CA ASN A 1131 -14.38 -0.19 36.07
C ASN A 1131 -14.81 -1.15 34.93
N PRO A 1132 -15.86 -0.78 34.16
CA PRO A 1132 -16.35 -1.55 33.02
C PRO A 1132 -15.29 -1.97 31.99
N GLN A 1133 -14.31 -1.10 31.74
CA GLN A 1133 -13.29 -1.34 30.72
C GLN A 1133 -12.25 -2.39 31.16
N VAL A 1134 -11.92 -2.44 32.46
CA VAL A 1134 -11.03 -3.49 32.99
C VAL A 1134 -11.81 -4.80 33.10
N ALA A 1135 -13.10 -4.76 33.45
CA ALA A 1135 -13.98 -5.92 33.49
C ALA A 1135 -14.15 -6.58 32.10
N SER A 1136 -14.41 -5.80 31.05
CA SER A 1136 -14.58 -6.33 29.68
C SER A 1136 -13.30 -7.02 29.18
N HIS A 1137 -12.13 -6.43 29.48
CA HIS A 1137 -10.82 -7.05 29.26
C HIS A 1137 -10.53 -8.28 30.14
N ARG A 1138 -11.32 -8.57 31.18
CA ARG A 1138 -11.25 -9.83 31.94
C ARG A 1138 -12.18 -10.90 31.35
N VAL A 1139 -13.38 -10.54 30.92
CA VAL A 1139 -14.32 -11.50 30.24
C VAL A 1139 -13.65 -12.20 29.07
N SER A 1140 -12.82 -11.51 28.30
CA SER A 1140 -12.14 -12.08 27.13
C SER A 1140 -11.25 -13.30 27.44
N ALA A 1141 -10.90 -13.58 28.70
CA ALA A 1141 -10.22 -14.83 29.08
C ALA A 1141 -11.11 -16.07 28.81
N PHE A 1142 -12.44 -15.94 28.88
CA PHE A 1142 -13.37 -17.01 28.50
C PHE A 1142 -13.36 -17.33 27.00
N SER A 1143 -12.84 -16.46 26.11
CA SER A 1143 -12.98 -16.58 24.65
C SER A 1143 -12.49 -17.89 24.01
N ARG A 1144 -11.68 -18.69 24.73
CA ARG A 1144 -11.19 -20.01 24.26
C ARG A 1144 -11.99 -21.20 24.82
N TRP A 1145 -13.08 -20.99 25.58
CA TRP A 1145 -13.75 -22.05 26.38
C TRP A 1145 -14.21 -23.28 25.58
N LYS A 1146 -14.71 -23.10 24.34
CA LYS A 1146 -15.14 -24.20 23.46
C LYS A 1146 -14.00 -25.11 22.95
N ARG A 1147 -12.72 -24.80 23.28
CA ARG A 1147 -11.55 -25.62 22.92
C ARG A 1147 -11.16 -26.67 23.98
N TYR A 1148 -11.81 -26.68 25.14
CA TYR A 1148 -11.52 -27.62 26.24
C TYR A 1148 -12.47 -28.84 26.22
N ASP A 1149 -12.27 -29.78 27.14
CA ASP A 1149 -13.17 -30.92 27.33
C ASP A 1149 -14.59 -30.51 27.76
N GLU A 1150 -15.57 -31.38 27.53
CA GLU A 1150 -17.00 -31.14 27.77
C GLU A 1150 -17.31 -30.70 29.22
N THR A 1151 -16.63 -31.27 30.22
CA THR A 1151 -16.80 -30.88 31.62
C THR A 1151 -16.39 -29.41 31.82
N ARG A 1152 -15.21 -29.03 31.32
CA ARG A 1152 -14.75 -27.64 31.34
C ARG A 1152 -15.60 -26.70 30.49
N GLN A 1153 -16.11 -27.17 29.36
CA GLN A 1153 -17.01 -26.38 28.51
C GLN A 1153 -18.28 -26.00 29.27
N ASN A 1154 -18.96 -26.98 29.87
CA ASN A 1154 -20.19 -26.77 30.62
C ASN A 1154 -19.97 -25.83 31.83
N LEU A 1155 -18.85 -25.98 32.54
CA LEU A 1155 -18.49 -25.12 33.68
C LEU A 1155 -18.20 -23.67 33.25
N ALA A 1156 -17.49 -23.45 32.13
CA ALA A 1156 -17.26 -22.11 31.59
C ALA A 1156 -18.53 -21.46 31.05
N LYS A 1157 -19.36 -22.23 30.33
CA LYS A 1157 -20.66 -21.80 29.78
C LYS A 1157 -21.58 -21.28 30.88
N ALA A 1158 -21.71 -22.02 31.99
CA ALA A 1158 -22.52 -21.62 33.13
C ALA A 1158 -22.07 -20.28 33.75
N GLN A 1159 -20.77 -19.95 33.71
CA GLN A 1159 -20.26 -18.66 34.19
C GLN A 1159 -20.49 -17.53 33.18
N LEU A 1160 -20.35 -17.79 31.87
CA LEU A 1160 -20.75 -16.83 30.84
C LEU A 1160 -22.26 -16.52 30.91
N GLU A 1161 -23.11 -17.53 31.08
CA GLU A 1161 -24.56 -17.37 31.24
C GLU A 1161 -24.91 -16.58 32.51
N MET A 1162 -24.19 -16.82 33.61
CA MET A 1162 -24.32 -16.05 34.85
C MET A 1162 -23.92 -14.58 34.68
N ILE A 1163 -22.79 -14.29 33.99
CA ILE A 1163 -22.35 -12.92 33.67
C ILE A 1163 -23.41 -12.21 32.81
N VAL A 1164 -23.87 -12.84 31.72
CA VAL A 1164 -24.89 -12.27 30.80
C VAL A 1164 -26.23 -12.04 31.52
N SER A 1165 -26.56 -12.84 32.53
CA SER A 1165 -27.79 -12.72 33.33
C SER A 1165 -27.69 -11.75 34.51
N ALA A 1166 -26.54 -11.13 34.77
CA ALA A 1166 -26.35 -10.29 35.94
C ALA A 1166 -26.89 -8.85 35.72
N ASN A 1167 -27.80 -8.43 36.61
CA ASN A 1167 -28.46 -7.12 36.54
C ASN A 1167 -27.47 -5.95 36.68
N GLY A 1168 -27.57 -4.99 35.76
CA GLY A 1168 -26.80 -3.75 35.76
C GLY A 1168 -25.42 -3.84 35.11
N LEU A 1169 -25.21 -4.81 34.22
CA LEU A 1169 -23.98 -4.94 33.43
C LEU A 1169 -23.75 -3.77 32.47
N SER A 1170 -22.49 -3.44 32.20
CA SER A 1170 -22.12 -2.53 31.12
C SER A 1170 -22.23 -3.19 29.74
N GLU A 1171 -22.48 -2.36 28.73
CA GLU A 1171 -22.60 -2.78 27.32
C GLU A 1171 -21.35 -3.53 26.83
N ASN A 1172 -20.15 -3.07 27.19
CA ASN A 1172 -18.89 -3.72 26.81
C ASN A 1172 -18.70 -5.11 27.45
N VAL A 1173 -19.10 -5.30 28.70
CA VAL A 1173 -19.03 -6.61 29.38
C VAL A 1173 -20.09 -7.54 28.82
N PHE A 1174 -21.30 -7.04 28.61
CA PHE A 1174 -22.41 -7.79 28.03
C PHE A 1174 -22.11 -8.25 26.60
N GLU A 1175 -21.58 -7.37 25.75
CA GLU A 1175 -21.25 -7.69 24.36
C GLU A 1175 -20.17 -8.77 24.27
N ILE A 1176 -19.07 -8.65 25.02
CA ILE A 1176 -17.98 -9.64 25.01
C ILE A 1176 -18.45 -10.98 25.62
N ALA A 1177 -19.25 -10.97 26.69
CA ALA A 1177 -19.79 -12.19 27.27
C ALA A 1177 -20.77 -12.90 26.31
N SER A 1178 -21.69 -12.16 25.69
CA SER A 1178 -22.66 -12.68 24.72
C SER A 1178 -21.98 -13.19 23.45
N LYS A 1179 -20.98 -12.47 22.92
CA LYS A 1179 -20.15 -12.94 21.80
C LYS A 1179 -19.37 -14.20 22.16
N SER A 1180 -18.83 -14.28 23.38
CA SER A 1180 -18.12 -15.48 23.85
C SER A 1180 -19.06 -16.67 24.04
N LEU A 1181 -20.34 -16.46 24.37
CA LEU A 1181 -21.33 -17.53 24.45
C LEU A 1181 -21.76 -18.03 23.06
N ALA A 1182 -21.93 -17.10 22.11
CA ALA A 1182 -22.36 -17.38 20.74
C ALA A 1182 -21.27 -18.06 19.89
N ALA A 1183 -20.06 -17.51 19.86
CA ALA A 1183 -18.90 -18.02 19.11
C ALA A 1183 -18.41 -19.36 19.68
#